data_AF-A0A819JLS1-F1
#
_entry.id   AF-A0A819JLS1-F1
#
_cell.length_a   1.000
_cell.length_b   1.000
_cell.length_c   1.000
_cell.angle_alpha   90.00
_cell.angle_beta   90.00
_cell.angle_gamma   90.00
#
_symmetry.space_group_name_H-M   'P 1'
#
loop_
_entity.id
_entity.type
_entity.pdbx_description
1 polymer ?
#
loop_
_entity_poly.entity_id
_entity_poly.type
_entity_poly.pdbx_seq_one_letter_code
_entity_poly.pdbx_strand_id
1 'polypeptide(L)'
;MFEREFNDPLSFRLNRPCINLRQLGDGRVDCYGGLDERNILNCTSHKQLGFGFKCNSNDSCIQRKQQCITDNRCLNGNDRLLCIYLYNNSNVKCNGQLSTATVKDVHCFNGSCLPDSRCNGLIECPFGEDEYYCPTESPSSVLAYRSRIKKSYFPSINIQLPNYSPFSFLVNESNDNNDKSKTLKSQTSIIAIHDQSSFTRSSRQKLANQFSKEGWICNRGVAGNKKSFDISQSLVHCFCPPSYYGGRCEFMSDRLTVFISFKNQTNGSSTGAIKILALLVVTINDTETVLDRHEVHFTSALENYKEKQKFYFVYPRPHQLRSNTHHYTVRFEAYQLNENESIAFLAVWIYPVPFNFLPSQRLAKVLKYTQPSQMALNHTCFAKPNPCLTEGRCHPLMNKLSDIHSYWCECGNNSYGSHCEFKDQSCFLSSSKLNYCSSTSMCRPQYDHYGQKPLCICSMNSYGPRCFIDRLCQMKIGRNPCQNGGICLTKYQHYSLIDAYICQCPKSYFGPICQYRSGVIEINYDDENQSVTLSGEQISATVIQLFDISDHEELSLKKQVLYKDSLPSHLIITSESMIHPVFGLIKLYTNQSTIQYHLLYTSSTAGSSLNLTLRFTKKNYCSHSHDIFNLRNETYKIRNVVAKYHTLCDNTTSNSSPLLCFVDDDYFCLCDINNTAQCFLYNKKFDQCKQCLAGGQCIKGDIDTPSDYLCLCPRCHFGSKCQHNTELFSFSLVSLLSPDLLSSSLGKQKVSLSMYISVPAMLLIYGTISNFLSLVTFRQPRTRLNGAGHYFFTGTIFSQLSLFCLLSKILHIIINIRGLFIQPIINTVLCKILSFLLSSSNRICYWLIVFVTIERIYVTIYPTKRWLQKPKIAKTIITLITIFTCASHVHELVKYNIVDDPKYTANGKWCATQLSRPLQIYNQTNTMIHYLTPFLVNLICTIALMILITRTRANVDRNKSRWKIFQEQFKKKKEMFIPSMIHIISALPHLIISFSLACNDLDTKWQRYMLIISYFAAYVPQCISFHLYVQPSKFFLREFHATKIWKMLARSQTTIN
;
A
#
# COMPACT_ATOMS: atom_id res chain seq x y z
N MET A 1 40.69 5.51 -29.14
CA MET A 1 41.38 6.77 -29.45
C MET A 1 42.83 6.42 -29.74
N PHE A 2 43.37 6.77 -30.92
CA PHE A 2 44.71 6.32 -31.34
C PHE A 2 45.81 7.15 -30.66
N GLU A 3 46.92 6.53 -30.25
CA GLU A 3 48.08 7.25 -29.70
C GLU A 3 48.82 8.07 -30.77
N ARG A 4 49.44 9.18 -30.37
CA ARG A 4 50.03 10.18 -31.27
C ARG A 4 51.29 9.69 -32.03
N GLU A 5 51.97 8.63 -31.59
CA GLU A 5 53.35 8.30 -32.01
C GLU A 5 53.53 7.17 -33.07
N PHE A 6 52.46 6.66 -33.70
CA PHE A 6 52.59 5.54 -34.65
C PHE A 6 52.55 5.94 -36.14
N ASN A 7 53.41 5.31 -36.96
CA ASN A 7 53.48 5.49 -38.42
C ASN A 7 52.25 4.96 -39.19
N ASP A 8 51.51 4.00 -38.62
CA ASP A 8 50.20 3.54 -39.12
C ASP A 8 49.20 3.37 -37.96
N PRO A 9 48.46 4.43 -37.59
CA PRO A 9 47.57 4.41 -36.44
C PRO A 9 46.29 3.57 -36.68
N LEU A 10 46.05 3.03 -37.88
CA LEU A 10 44.81 2.31 -38.24
C LEU A 10 44.96 0.78 -38.34
N SER A 11 46.13 0.22 -38.02
CA SER A 11 46.32 -1.25 -37.92
C SER A 11 45.73 -1.82 -36.63
N PHE A 12 44.43 -2.17 -36.65
CA PHE A 12 43.67 -2.64 -35.48
C PHE A 12 44.17 -3.96 -34.86
N ARG A 13 45.03 -4.72 -35.55
CA ARG A 13 45.69 -5.92 -35.01
C ARG A 13 46.97 -5.62 -34.24
N LEU A 14 47.67 -4.52 -34.58
CA LEU A 14 48.96 -4.15 -33.97
C LEU A 14 48.80 -3.05 -32.89
N ASN A 15 47.88 -2.10 -33.07
CA ASN A 15 47.75 -0.91 -32.20
C ASN A 15 46.32 -0.78 -31.65
N ARG A 16 45.97 -1.58 -30.63
CA ARG A 16 44.67 -1.44 -29.92
C ARG A 16 44.68 -0.18 -29.04
N PRO A 17 43.68 0.71 -29.15
CA PRO A 17 43.66 1.94 -28.37
C PRO A 17 43.07 1.71 -26.97
N CYS A 18 43.90 1.72 -25.93
CA CYS A 18 43.47 1.75 -24.53
C CYS A 18 44.28 2.77 -23.73
N ILE A 19 44.01 4.06 -23.90
CA ILE A 19 44.45 5.04 -22.89
C ILE A 19 43.69 4.80 -21.58
N ASN A 20 44.34 5.01 -20.44
CA ASN A 20 43.72 4.83 -19.13
C ASN A 20 42.69 5.94 -18.88
N LEU A 21 41.57 5.63 -18.20
CA LEU A 21 40.55 6.62 -17.79
C LEU A 21 41.14 7.81 -17.01
N ARG A 22 42.28 7.63 -16.35
CA ARG A 22 43.00 8.70 -15.62
C ARG A 22 43.73 9.70 -16.52
N GLN A 23 43.96 9.36 -17.79
CA GLN A 23 44.64 10.19 -18.79
C GLN A 23 43.65 11.01 -19.64
N LEU A 24 42.35 10.91 -19.36
CA LEU A 24 41.34 11.73 -20.03
C LEU A 24 41.18 13.05 -19.30
N GLY A 25 41.55 14.15 -19.95
CA GLY A 25 41.46 15.48 -19.35
C GLY A 25 42.54 15.71 -18.28
N ASP A 26 43.73 15.13 -18.45
CA ASP A 26 44.85 15.31 -17.54
C ASP A 26 45.76 16.48 -17.94
N GLY A 27 45.44 17.15 -19.06
CA GLY A 27 46.20 18.24 -19.65
C GLY A 27 47.30 17.81 -20.61
N ARG A 28 47.49 16.51 -20.87
CA ARG A 28 48.46 15.96 -21.83
C ARG A 28 47.74 15.33 -23.02
N VAL A 29 48.17 15.67 -24.23
CA VAL A 29 47.58 15.12 -25.47
C VAL A 29 48.27 13.81 -25.81
N ASP A 30 47.67 12.70 -25.39
CA ASP A 30 48.13 11.35 -25.67
C ASP A 30 47.46 10.80 -26.95
N CYS A 31 46.24 11.28 -27.26
CA CYS A 31 45.45 10.83 -28.40
C CYS A 31 45.55 11.73 -29.64
N TYR A 32 45.54 11.10 -30.81
CA TYR A 32 45.55 11.73 -32.13
C TYR A 32 44.47 12.81 -32.25
N GLY A 33 44.86 14.04 -32.56
CA GLY A 33 43.95 15.17 -32.69
C GLY A 33 43.52 15.84 -31.38
N GLY A 34 44.10 15.47 -30.23
CA GLY A 34 43.70 16.01 -28.92
C GLY A 34 42.32 15.54 -28.47
N LEU A 35 41.96 14.29 -28.80
CA LEU A 35 40.62 13.73 -28.57
C LEU A 35 40.31 13.46 -27.10
N ASP A 36 41.33 13.07 -26.34
CA ASP A 36 41.34 12.87 -24.90
C ASP A 36 41.21 14.19 -24.13
N GLU A 37 41.87 15.25 -24.59
CA GLU A 37 41.92 16.56 -23.93
C GLU A 37 40.85 17.55 -24.37
N ARG A 38 39.83 17.09 -25.09
CA ARG A 38 38.85 17.94 -25.77
C ARG A 38 38.21 19.02 -24.90
N ASN A 39 37.99 18.71 -23.63
CA ASN A 39 37.29 19.60 -22.70
C ASN A 39 38.21 20.57 -21.97
N ILE A 40 39.53 20.50 -22.21
CA ILE A 40 40.56 21.30 -21.54
C ILE A 40 41.39 22.09 -22.56
N LEU A 41 41.50 21.59 -23.80
CA LEU A 41 42.31 22.17 -24.86
C LEU A 41 41.76 23.52 -25.36
N ASN A 42 42.45 24.61 -25.03
CA ASN A 42 42.04 25.97 -25.42
C ASN A 42 42.62 26.36 -26.79
N CYS A 43 41.86 26.09 -27.85
CA CYS A 43 42.16 26.60 -29.18
C CYS A 43 41.74 28.08 -29.26
N THR A 44 42.72 28.99 -29.30
CA THR A 44 42.56 30.45 -29.11
C THR A 44 41.58 31.16 -30.04
N SER A 45 41.10 30.53 -31.11
CA SER A 45 40.15 31.12 -32.06
C SER A 45 38.73 30.53 -32.00
N HIS A 46 38.44 29.58 -31.10
CA HIS A 46 37.15 28.88 -31.08
C HIS A 46 36.46 29.02 -29.73
N LYS A 47 35.25 29.60 -29.74
CA LYS A 47 34.47 30.00 -28.56
C LYS A 47 33.96 28.84 -27.67
N GLN A 48 34.27 27.58 -27.98
CA GLN A 48 33.76 26.41 -27.27
C GLN A 48 34.80 25.29 -27.19
N LEU A 49 35.09 24.82 -25.96
CA LEU A 49 35.93 23.65 -25.70
C LEU A 49 35.28 22.39 -26.31
N GLY A 50 36.05 21.51 -26.94
CA GLY A 50 35.58 20.27 -27.54
C GLY A 50 35.35 20.28 -29.06
N PHE A 51 35.43 21.43 -29.71
CA PHE A 51 35.15 21.59 -31.16
C PHE A 51 36.37 21.80 -32.05
N GLY A 52 37.56 21.93 -31.46
CA GLY A 52 38.84 21.98 -32.16
C GLY A 52 39.45 20.59 -32.36
N PHE A 53 40.09 20.38 -33.50
CA PHE A 53 41.02 19.28 -33.75
C PHE A 53 42.44 19.84 -33.78
N LYS A 54 43.34 19.27 -32.98
CA LYS A 54 44.74 19.73 -32.90
C LYS A 54 45.58 19.07 -34.00
N CYS A 55 46.17 19.87 -34.90
CA CYS A 55 47.10 19.36 -35.91
C CYS A 55 48.39 18.88 -35.24
N ASN A 56 48.85 17.67 -35.58
CA ASN A 56 50.03 17.06 -34.96
C ASN A 56 51.35 17.82 -35.18
N SER A 57 51.51 18.52 -36.32
CA SER A 57 52.80 19.08 -36.75
C SER A 57 53.07 20.53 -36.29
N ASN A 58 52.03 21.36 -36.17
CA ASN A 58 52.18 22.79 -35.90
C ASN A 58 51.41 23.27 -34.66
N ASP A 59 50.83 22.34 -33.90
CA ASP A 59 49.99 22.63 -32.72
C ASP A 59 48.79 23.56 -33.01
N SER A 60 48.51 23.85 -34.29
CA SER A 60 47.38 24.64 -34.77
C SER A 60 46.07 23.87 -34.66
N CYS A 61 44.99 24.54 -34.25
CA CYS A 61 43.66 23.93 -34.19
C CYS A 61 42.81 24.27 -35.41
N ILE A 62 42.05 23.29 -35.91
CA ILE A 62 41.03 23.48 -36.94
C ILE A 62 39.64 23.06 -36.44
N GLN A 63 38.56 23.56 -37.04
CA GLN A 63 37.20 23.14 -36.66
C GLN A 63 36.94 21.71 -37.12
N ARG A 64 36.32 20.88 -36.26
CA ARG A 64 36.05 19.47 -36.56
C ARG A 64 35.29 19.23 -37.88
N LYS A 65 34.37 20.12 -38.26
CA LYS A 65 33.63 20.07 -39.53
C LYS A 65 34.50 20.28 -40.79
N GLN A 66 35.76 20.67 -40.62
CA GLN A 66 36.65 21.04 -41.71
C GLN A 66 37.67 19.94 -42.06
N GLN A 67 37.62 18.79 -41.38
CA GLN A 67 38.58 17.70 -41.50
C GLN A 67 38.57 17.00 -42.88
N CYS A 68 37.40 16.90 -43.53
CA CYS A 68 37.26 16.20 -44.83
C CYS A 68 36.97 17.15 -46.02
N ILE A 69 37.40 18.42 -45.96
CA ILE A 69 37.24 19.38 -47.07
C ILE A 69 38.37 19.21 -48.09
N THR A 70 38.16 19.67 -49.33
CA THR A 70 39.04 19.51 -50.50
C THR A 70 40.44 20.15 -50.39
N ASP A 71 40.69 21.01 -49.39
CA ASP A 71 42.01 21.62 -49.12
C ASP A 71 42.63 21.15 -47.80
N ASN A 72 43.94 20.83 -47.79
CA ASN A 72 44.69 20.43 -46.60
C ASN A 72 44.82 21.62 -45.63
N ARG A 73 44.25 21.54 -44.42
CA ARG A 73 44.38 22.60 -43.41
C ARG A 73 45.39 22.31 -42.32
N CYS A 74 45.70 21.04 -42.07
CA CYS A 74 46.93 20.69 -41.37
C CYS A 74 48.07 20.59 -42.40
N LEU A 75 49.25 21.16 -42.09
CA LEU A 75 50.39 21.28 -43.00
C LEU A 75 50.83 19.96 -43.67
N ASN A 76 50.58 18.81 -43.03
CA ASN A 76 50.93 17.48 -43.56
C ASN A 76 49.69 16.64 -43.99
N GLY A 77 48.50 17.23 -44.13
CA GLY A 77 47.27 16.51 -44.53
C GLY A 77 46.72 15.54 -43.47
N ASN A 78 47.21 15.61 -42.23
CA ASN A 78 46.79 14.77 -41.10
C ASN A 78 45.29 14.87 -40.75
N ASP A 79 44.64 15.97 -41.14
CA ASP A 79 43.20 16.17 -41.06
C ASP A 79 42.40 15.18 -41.93
N ARG A 80 43.01 14.60 -42.96
CA ARG A 80 42.36 13.69 -43.93
C ARG A 80 42.58 12.20 -43.71
N LEU A 81 43.42 11.80 -42.74
CA LEU A 81 43.81 10.40 -42.53
C LEU A 81 42.61 9.45 -42.38
N LEU A 82 41.55 9.90 -41.70
CA LEU A 82 40.29 9.15 -41.52
C LEU A 82 39.36 9.22 -42.75
N CYS A 83 39.49 10.24 -43.60
CA CYS A 83 38.60 10.46 -44.75
C CYS A 83 39.02 9.60 -45.97
N ILE A 84 40.31 9.34 -46.17
CA ILE A 84 40.83 8.54 -47.30
C ILE A 84 40.37 7.07 -47.22
N TYR A 85 40.32 6.50 -46.01
CA TYR A 85 39.82 5.13 -45.79
C TYR A 85 38.30 5.00 -45.99
N LEU A 86 37.54 6.09 -45.84
CA LEU A 86 36.09 6.11 -46.05
C LEU A 86 35.72 6.17 -47.55
N TYR A 87 36.58 6.74 -48.39
CA TYR A 87 36.39 6.77 -49.85
C TYR A 87 36.83 5.47 -50.55
N ASN A 88 37.85 4.77 -50.04
CA ASN A 88 38.45 3.60 -50.72
C ASN A 88 37.92 2.23 -50.28
N ASN A 89 37.14 2.12 -49.21
CA ASN A 89 36.56 0.83 -48.80
C ASN A 89 35.23 0.56 -49.53
N SER A 90 35.32 0.15 -50.80
CA SER A 90 34.21 -0.28 -51.65
C SER A 90 33.64 -1.67 -51.31
N ASN A 91 34.10 -2.32 -50.23
CA ASN A 91 33.78 -3.72 -49.92
C ASN A 91 33.03 -3.94 -48.58
N VAL A 92 32.25 -2.97 -48.11
CA VAL A 92 31.37 -3.19 -46.95
C VAL A 92 30.07 -3.84 -47.42
N LYS A 93 29.91 -5.15 -47.18
CA LYS A 93 28.70 -5.92 -47.54
C LYS A 93 27.76 -6.04 -46.34
N CYS A 94 26.59 -5.42 -46.40
CA CYS A 94 25.48 -5.78 -45.51
C CYS A 94 24.88 -7.14 -45.92
N ASN A 95 24.80 -8.11 -45.01
CA ASN A 95 24.05 -9.37 -45.17
C ASN A 95 24.30 -10.17 -46.48
N GLY A 96 25.52 -10.17 -47.00
CA GLY A 96 25.94 -11.07 -48.08
C GLY A 96 25.36 -10.80 -49.47
N GLN A 97 24.51 -9.79 -49.67
CA GLN A 97 24.01 -9.40 -50.99
C GLN A 97 24.89 -8.31 -51.62
N LEU A 98 25.17 -8.44 -52.93
CA LEU A 98 25.86 -7.42 -53.70
C LEU A 98 24.90 -6.22 -53.89
N SER A 99 25.14 -5.13 -53.17
CA SER A 99 24.58 -3.82 -53.53
C SER A 99 25.48 -3.18 -54.58
N THR A 100 24.91 -2.72 -55.68
CA THR A 100 25.61 -1.98 -56.74
C THR A 100 25.82 -0.50 -56.39
N ALA A 101 25.50 -0.07 -55.16
CA ALA A 101 25.65 1.31 -54.71
C ALA A 101 26.89 1.48 -53.82
N THR A 102 27.88 2.17 -54.36
CA THR A 102 29.10 2.65 -53.69
C THR A 102 28.78 3.58 -52.50
N VAL A 103 29.33 3.27 -51.31
CA VAL A 103 29.57 4.16 -50.14
C VAL A 103 28.35 4.60 -49.26
N LYS A 104 27.13 4.09 -49.48
CA LYS A 104 25.93 4.56 -48.75
C LYS A 104 25.51 3.74 -47.51
N ASP A 105 26.11 2.57 -47.28
CA ASP A 105 25.74 1.68 -46.17
C ASP A 105 26.52 2.00 -44.87
N VAL A 106 25.92 1.69 -43.72
CA VAL A 106 26.52 1.91 -42.38
C VAL A 106 26.30 0.72 -41.43
N HIS A 107 27.35 0.32 -40.73
CA HIS A 107 27.26 -0.58 -39.59
C HIS A 107 27.21 0.24 -38.30
N CYS A 108 26.13 0.09 -37.55
CA CYS A 108 25.94 0.71 -36.24
C CYS A 108 26.80 0.01 -35.17
N PHE A 109 27.12 0.68 -34.05
CA PHE A 109 27.96 0.09 -33.00
C PHE A 109 27.30 -1.09 -32.27
N ASN A 110 25.97 -1.23 -32.33
CA ASN A 110 25.27 -2.41 -31.83
C ASN A 110 25.39 -3.64 -32.75
N GLY A 111 26.08 -3.52 -33.89
CA GLY A 111 26.30 -4.59 -34.86
C GLY A 111 25.28 -4.68 -35.99
N SER A 112 24.21 -3.85 -36.01
CA SER A 112 23.25 -3.84 -37.12
C SER A 112 23.81 -3.13 -38.35
N CYS A 113 23.61 -3.71 -39.53
CA CYS A 113 23.96 -3.09 -40.82
C CYS A 113 22.71 -2.46 -41.42
N LEU A 114 22.78 -1.18 -41.76
CA LEU A 114 21.70 -0.43 -42.38
C LEU A 114 22.11 0.00 -43.80
N PRO A 115 21.42 -0.47 -44.84
CA PRO A 115 21.71 -0.09 -46.21
C PRO A 115 21.17 1.32 -46.52
N ASP A 116 21.91 2.10 -47.31
CA ASP A 116 21.59 3.49 -47.71
C ASP A 116 21.37 4.51 -46.56
N SER A 117 21.76 4.17 -45.34
CA SER A 117 21.53 5.01 -44.15
C SER A 117 22.63 6.01 -43.84
N ARG A 118 23.78 5.99 -44.54
CA ARG A 118 24.87 6.91 -44.25
C ARG A 118 24.54 8.33 -44.72
N CYS A 119 24.56 9.29 -43.80
CA CYS A 119 24.46 10.72 -44.10
C CYS A 119 23.17 11.12 -44.83
N ASN A 120 22.08 10.44 -44.49
CA ASN A 120 20.75 10.69 -45.01
C ASN A 120 19.96 11.69 -44.14
N GLY A 121 20.54 12.15 -43.02
CA GLY A 121 19.95 13.12 -42.11
C GLY A 121 18.94 12.53 -41.12
N LEU A 122 18.83 11.20 -41.03
CA LEU A 122 18.09 10.45 -40.03
C LEU A 122 19.09 9.73 -39.11
N ILE A 123 18.83 9.73 -37.79
CA ILE A 123 19.63 8.95 -36.84
C ILE A 123 18.96 7.59 -36.70
N GLU A 124 19.42 6.64 -37.51
CA GLU A 124 18.91 5.28 -37.58
C GLU A 124 19.80 4.30 -36.82
N CYS A 125 21.09 4.65 -36.65
CA CYS A 125 21.93 3.97 -35.69
C CYS A 125 21.65 4.44 -34.25
N PRO A 126 21.81 3.55 -33.24
CA PRO A 126 21.39 3.82 -31.85
C PRO A 126 22.06 5.04 -31.22
N PHE A 127 23.22 5.44 -31.75
CA PHE A 127 24.02 6.55 -31.27
C PHE A 127 24.33 7.57 -32.37
N GLY A 128 23.65 7.58 -33.52
CA GLY A 128 23.88 8.54 -34.61
C GLY A 128 25.17 8.34 -35.41
N GLU A 129 25.72 7.12 -35.39
CA GLU A 129 26.95 6.73 -36.09
C GLU A 129 26.93 7.00 -37.60
N ASP A 130 25.75 6.81 -38.17
CA ASP A 130 25.38 7.02 -39.56
C ASP A 130 25.54 8.47 -40.04
N GLU A 131 25.54 9.43 -39.12
CA GLU A 131 25.61 10.86 -39.42
C GLU A 131 26.94 11.51 -38.99
N TYR A 132 27.92 10.73 -38.52
CA TYR A 132 29.15 11.29 -37.96
C TYR A 132 30.26 11.63 -38.96
N TYR A 133 30.21 11.12 -40.20
CA TYR A 133 31.23 11.36 -41.23
C TYR A 133 30.62 11.54 -42.62
N CYS A 134 30.04 12.72 -42.88
CA CYS A 134 29.33 13.04 -44.11
C CYS A 134 30.16 13.89 -45.09
N PRO A 135 30.31 13.47 -46.36
CA PRO A 135 30.87 14.33 -47.40
C PRO A 135 29.87 15.44 -47.74
N THR A 136 30.35 16.68 -47.82
CA THR A 136 29.50 17.84 -48.10
C THR A 136 29.48 18.17 -49.58
N GLU A 137 28.44 17.74 -50.30
CA GLU A 137 27.96 18.42 -51.50
C GLU A 137 26.42 18.63 -51.44
N SER A 138 26.07 19.90 -51.20
CA SER A 138 24.84 20.65 -51.51
C SER A 138 23.47 20.35 -50.82
N PRO A 139 22.74 21.40 -50.35
CA PRO A 139 21.88 21.37 -49.18
C PRO A 139 20.51 22.05 -49.41
N SER A 140 19.62 21.50 -50.22
CA SER A 140 18.40 22.23 -50.65
C SER A 140 17.04 21.52 -50.51
N SER A 141 16.96 20.26 -50.08
CA SER A 141 15.65 19.57 -49.91
C SER A 141 15.22 19.33 -48.45
N VAL A 142 16.07 19.59 -47.45
CA VAL A 142 15.81 19.23 -46.04
C VAL A 142 14.96 20.26 -45.27
N LEU A 143 14.72 21.45 -45.84
CA LEU A 143 13.99 22.53 -45.16
C LEU A 143 12.49 22.65 -45.50
N ALA A 144 11.95 21.82 -46.40
CA ALA A 144 10.54 21.92 -46.81
C ALA A 144 9.57 20.96 -46.11
N TYR A 145 10.04 19.96 -45.36
CA TYR A 145 9.18 18.86 -44.89
C TYR A 145 8.72 18.94 -43.41
N ARG A 146 9.26 19.84 -42.58
CA ARG A 146 8.95 19.87 -41.13
C ARG A 146 7.85 20.84 -40.69
N SER A 147 7.15 21.50 -41.62
CA SER A 147 6.04 22.43 -41.31
C SER A 147 4.62 21.84 -41.47
N ARG A 148 4.47 20.56 -41.87
CA ARG A 148 3.14 19.95 -42.10
C ARG A 148 2.72 18.81 -41.14
N ILE A 149 3.55 18.39 -40.17
CA ILE A 149 3.20 17.26 -39.27
C ILE A 149 2.92 17.74 -37.83
N LYS A 150 2.12 18.79 -37.65
CA LYS A 150 1.51 19.15 -36.35
C LYS A 150 0.11 19.80 -36.49
N LYS A 151 -0.68 19.33 -37.46
CA LYS A 151 -2.09 19.71 -37.63
C LYS A 151 -2.88 18.61 -38.35
N SER A 152 -3.02 17.46 -37.71
CA SER A 152 -4.03 16.43 -38.01
C SER A 152 -4.08 15.45 -36.85
N TYR A 153 -5.24 14.84 -36.59
CA TYR A 153 -5.73 14.21 -35.34
C TYR A 153 -6.27 15.27 -34.37
N PHE A 154 -7.58 15.48 -34.24
CA PHE A 154 -8.68 14.51 -34.11
C PHE A 154 -9.91 14.91 -34.95
N PRO A 155 -10.60 13.99 -35.65
CA PRO A 155 -12.02 14.13 -35.93
C PRO A 155 -12.83 13.72 -34.69
N SER A 156 -13.88 14.46 -34.39
CA SER A 156 -14.91 14.11 -33.40
C SER A 156 -15.53 12.76 -33.78
N ILE A 157 -15.55 11.80 -32.85
CA ILE A 157 -16.26 10.53 -33.04
C ILE A 157 -17.72 10.73 -32.63
N ASN A 158 -18.65 10.55 -33.57
CA ASN A 158 -20.09 10.53 -33.31
C ASN A 158 -20.52 9.09 -33.02
N ILE A 159 -20.77 8.77 -31.75
CA ILE A 159 -21.42 7.54 -31.32
C ILE A 159 -22.91 7.86 -31.09
N GLN A 160 -23.81 7.31 -31.90
CA GLN A 160 -25.25 7.37 -31.59
C GLN A 160 -25.62 6.20 -30.68
N LEU A 161 -25.84 6.51 -29.40
CA LEU A 161 -26.43 5.62 -28.41
C LEU A 161 -27.97 5.59 -28.57
N PRO A 162 -28.65 4.53 -28.11
CA PRO A 162 -30.11 4.50 -28.10
C PRO A 162 -30.67 5.68 -27.29
N ASN A 163 -31.55 6.46 -27.93
CA ASN A 163 -32.23 7.61 -27.34
C ASN A 163 -32.89 7.25 -26.00
N TYR A 164 -32.26 7.66 -24.90
CA TYR A 164 -33.04 8.08 -23.75
C TYR A 164 -33.64 9.45 -24.10
N SER A 165 -34.94 9.60 -23.85
CA SER A 165 -35.76 10.73 -24.32
C SER A 165 -35.07 12.09 -24.14
N PRO A 166 -35.03 12.95 -25.16
CA PRO A 166 -34.50 14.30 -25.02
C PRO A 166 -35.43 15.12 -24.13
N PHE A 167 -34.92 15.63 -23.01
CA PHE A 167 -35.62 16.63 -22.21
C PHE A 167 -35.48 18.02 -22.85
N SER A 168 -36.61 18.72 -22.94
CA SER A 168 -36.78 20.08 -23.43
C SER A 168 -36.10 21.12 -22.54
N PHE A 169 -35.29 21.99 -23.13
CA PHE A 169 -34.83 23.23 -22.50
C PHE A 169 -35.93 24.30 -22.61
N LEU A 170 -36.51 24.69 -21.48
CA LEU A 170 -37.19 25.99 -21.34
C LEU A 170 -36.12 27.01 -20.94
N VAL A 171 -35.65 27.77 -21.93
CA VAL A 171 -34.91 29.00 -21.69
C VAL A 171 -35.96 30.08 -21.45
N ASN A 172 -36.08 30.53 -20.20
CA ASN A 172 -36.75 31.79 -19.90
C ASN A 172 -35.85 32.94 -20.34
N GLU A 173 -36.05 33.43 -21.56
CA GLU A 173 -35.65 34.79 -21.93
C GLU A 173 -36.65 35.76 -21.30
N SER A 174 -36.25 36.40 -20.21
CA SER A 174 -36.91 37.62 -19.75
C SER A 174 -36.40 38.80 -20.58
N ASN A 175 -37.23 39.20 -21.55
CA ASN A 175 -37.18 40.53 -22.15
C ASN A 175 -37.34 41.60 -21.06
N ASP A 176 -36.47 42.59 -21.06
CA ASP A 176 -36.87 43.96 -20.70
C ASP A 176 -36.02 44.96 -21.49
N ASN A 177 -36.67 45.55 -22.50
CA ASN A 177 -36.26 46.80 -23.12
C ASN A 177 -36.99 47.92 -22.38
N ASN A 178 -36.28 48.94 -21.87
CA ASN A 178 -36.60 50.36 -22.14
C ASN A 178 -35.65 51.37 -21.47
N ASP A 179 -35.54 52.50 -22.18
CA ASP A 179 -35.26 53.89 -21.76
C ASP A 179 -33.82 54.49 -21.71
N LYS A 180 -33.49 55.14 -22.83
CA LYS A 180 -33.29 56.61 -23.02
C LYS A 180 -32.35 57.42 -22.07
N SER A 181 -31.26 57.89 -22.71
CA SER A 181 -30.88 59.31 -22.89
C SER A 181 -30.55 60.22 -21.67
N LYS A 182 -29.27 60.65 -21.52
CA LYS A 182 -28.80 62.06 -21.70
C LYS A 182 -27.34 62.31 -21.30
N THR A 183 -26.73 63.21 -22.07
CA THR A 183 -25.46 63.95 -21.98
C THR A 183 -25.18 64.72 -20.67
N LEU A 184 -23.91 64.83 -20.24
CA LEU A 184 -23.19 66.12 -20.07
C LEU A 184 -21.67 65.94 -19.81
N LYS A 185 -20.94 67.03 -20.07
CA LYS A 185 -19.51 67.21 -20.37
C LYS A 185 -18.59 67.40 -19.15
N SER A 186 -17.33 66.97 -19.33
CA SER A 186 -16.03 67.53 -18.91
C SER A 186 -15.90 68.40 -17.64
N GLN A 187 -14.96 68.04 -16.74
CA GLN A 187 -13.65 68.71 -16.59
C GLN A 187 -12.77 68.01 -15.52
N THR A 188 -11.49 67.82 -15.90
CA THR A 188 -10.21 67.63 -15.16
C THR A 188 -10.21 67.92 -13.65
N SER A 189 -9.44 67.28 -12.75
CA SER A 189 -8.23 66.43 -12.80
C SER A 189 -7.88 66.06 -11.34
N ILE A 190 -7.31 64.87 -11.08
CA ILE A 190 -6.18 64.58 -10.13
C ILE A 190 -5.94 63.06 -10.08
N ILE A 191 -4.66 62.71 -10.03
CA ILE A 191 -4.00 61.43 -10.28
C ILE A 191 -4.33 60.38 -9.22
N ALA A 192 -4.85 59.21 -9.66
CA ALA A 192 -4.85 57.97 -8.89
C ALA A 192 -4.66 56.77 -9.84
N ILE A 193 -3.67 55.95 -9.51
CA ILE A 193 -3.21 54.78 -10.23
C ILE A 193 -4.24 53.65 -10.07
N HIS A 194 -4.94 53.32 -11.15
CA HIS A 194 -5.74 52.09 -11.28
C HIS A 194 -5.63 51.59 -12.72
N ASP A 195 -4.61 50.79 -13.01
CA ASP A 195 -4.50 50.08 -14.29
C ASP A 195 -5.41 48.84 -14.25
N GLN A 196 -6.65 49.02 -14.70
CA GLN A 196 -7.48 47.92 -15.20
C GLN A 196 -7.01 47.58 -16.62
N SER A 197 -6.30 46.47 -16.74
CA SER A 197 -5.88 45.90 -18.02
C SER A 197 -7.08 45.39 -18.82
N SER A 198 -7.60 46.18 -19.74
CA SER A 198 -8.24 45.69 -20.96
C SER A 198 -7.19 45.60 -22.08
N PHE A 199 -6.11 44.85 -21.81
CA PHE A 199 -5.10 44.58 -22.83
C PHE A 199 -5.61 43.44 -23.72
N THR A 200 -6.02 43.80 -24.94
CA THR A 200 -6.60 42.91 -25.94
C THR A 200 -5.74 41.67 -26.21
N ARG A 201 -6.41 40.53 -26.36
CA ARG A 201 -5.85 39.18 -26.60
C ARG A 201 -4.89 39.12 -27.80
N SER A 202 -4.98 40.05 -28.76
CA SER A 202 -4.12 40.14 -29.94
C SER A 202 -2.70 40.62 -29.65
N SER A 203 -2.52 41.49 -28.63
CA SER A 203 -1.21 42.01 -28.25
C SER A 203 -0.38 40.97 -27.49
N ARG A 204 -1.02 40.12 -26.67
CA ARG A 204 -0.38 38.93 -26.07
C ARG A 204 0.07 37.93 -27.13
N GLN A 205 -0.69 37.77 -28.21
CA GLN A 205 -0.35 36.87 -29.30
C GLN A 205 0.80 37.42 -30.16
N LYS A 206 0.84 38.73 -30.41
CA LYS A 206 1.99 39.39 -31.05
C LYS A 206 3.25 39.31 -30.19
N LEU A 207 3.16 39.61 -28.89
CA LEU A 207 4.27 39.49 -27.96
C LEU A 207 4.74 38.02 -27.85
N ALA A 208 3.82 37.06 -27.70
CA ALA A 208 4.12 35.62 -27.64
C ALA A 208 4.71 35.08 -28.95
N ASN A 209 4.31 35.61 -30.11
CA ASN A 209 4.88 35.25 -31.41
C ASN A 209 6.28 35.83 -31.61
N GLN A 210 6.55 37.01 -31.05
CA GLN A 210 7.87 37.64 -31.07
C GLN A 210 8.82 36.94 -30.08
N PHE A 211 8.35 36.63 -28.87
CA PHE A 211 9.03 35.78 -27.90
C PHE A 211 9.22 34.34 -28.39
N SER A 212 8.34 33.79 -29.24
CA SER A 212 8.58 32.48 -29.85
C SER A 212 9.72 32.58 -30.85
N LYS A 213 9.72 33.52 -31.79
CA LYS A 213 10.81 33.65 -32.76
C LYS A 213 12.20 33.84 -32.11
N GLU A 214 12.28 34.65 -31.06
CA GLU A 214 13.53 34.89 -30.30
C GLU A 214 13.86 33.77 -29.30
N GLY A 215 12.85 33.20 -28.64
CA GLY A 215 13.02 32.09 -27.71
C GLY A 215 13.55 30.82 -28.37
N TRP A 216 13.18 30.55 -29.63
CA TRP A 216 13.73 29.42 -30.39
C TRP A 216 15.22 29.62 -30.75
N ILE A 217 15.65 30.85 -31.01
CA ILE A 217 17.08 31.17 -31.29
C ILE A 217 17.95 30.85 -30.06
N CYS A 218 17.39 30.99 -28.87
CA CYS A 218 18.06 30.81 -27.58
C CYS A 218 17.64 29.56 -26.81
N ASN A 219 17.14 28.52 -27.47
CA ASN A 219 16.73 27.25 -26.85
C ASN A 219 15.77 27.44 -25.65
N ARG A 220 14.73 28.24 -25.85
CA ARG A 220 13.75 28.70 -24.85
C ARG A 220 14.31 29.67 -23.79
N GLY A 221 15.47 30.26 -24.08
CA GLY A 221 16.11 31.33 -23.30
C GLY A 221 15.77 32.72 -23.80
N VAL A 222 16.38 33.73 -23.18
CA VAL A 222 16.17 35.15 -23.52
C VAL A 222 17.27 35.62 -24.47
N ALA A 223 16.90 36.24 -25.59
CA ALA A 223 17.82 36.86 -26.53
C ALA A 223 18.19 38.29 -26.08
N GLY A 224 19.49 38.62 -26.08
CA GLY A 224 20.01 39.95 -25.82
C GLY A 224 20.81 40.46 -27.01
N ASN A 225 20.53 41.67 -27.48
CA ASN A 225 21.28 42.30 -28.57
C ASN A 225 22.39 43.17 -28.00
N LYS A 226 23.65 42.89 -28.38
CA LYS A 226 24.75 43.85 -28.18
C LYS A 226 24.83 44.71 -29.45
N LYS A 227 24.63 46.02 -29.33
CA LYS A 227 25.06 46.95 -30.39
C LYS A 227 26.59 47.01 -30.35
N SER A 228 27.24 46.23 -31.22
CA SER A 228 28.62 46.49 -31.62
C SER A 228 28.67 47.87 -32.27
N PHE A 229 29.74 48.62 -32.03
CA PHE A 229 29.96 49.95 -32.62
C PHE A 229 30.16 49.89 -34.15
N ASP A 230 30.33 48.69 -34.73
CA ASP A 230 30.34 48.45 -36.18
C ASP A 230 28.97 48.03 -36.72
N ILE A 231 28.46 48.82 -37.65
CA ILE A 231 27.07 48.92 -38.12
C ILE A 231 26.65 47.78 -39.08
N SER A 232 27.20 46.56 -38.99
CA SER A 232 26.78 45.48 -39.92
C SER A 232 26.48 44.11 -39.32
N GLN A 233 26.63 43.88 -38.01
CA GLN A 233 26.22 42.61 -37.40
C GLN A 233 25.59 42.80 -36.02
N SER A 234 24.26 42.64 -35.94
CA SER A 234 23.55 42.46 -34.67
C SER A 234 23.84 41.06 -34.13
N LEU A 235 24.88 40.93 -33.30
CA LEU A 235 25.18 39.66 -32.62
C LEU A 235 24.17 39.45 -31.49
N VAL A 236 23.29 38.48 -31.68
CA VAL A 236 22.31 38.01 -30.68
C VAL A 236 23.04 37.09 -29.70
N HIS A 237 23.15 37.52 -28.44
CA HIS A 237 23.58 36.67 -27.32
C HIS A 237 22.37 36.01 -26.67
N CYS A 238 22.51 34.75 -26.24
CA CYS A 238 21.40 34.03 -25.59
C CYS A 238 21.67 33.74 -24.11
N PHE A 239 20.75 34.17 -23.26
CA PHE A 239 20.59 33.70 -21.89
C PHE A 239 19.76 32.42 -21.90
N CYS A 240 20.43 31.30 -22.14
CA CYS A 240 19.77 30.00 -22.27
C CYS A 240 19.36 29.42 -20.90
N PRO A 241 18.31 28.57 -20.85
CA PRO A 241 17.96 27.84 -19.64
C PRO A 241 19.11 26.93 -19.19
N PRO A 242 19.24 26.61 -17.88
CA PRO A 242 20.32 25.77 -17.34
C PRO A 242 20.45 24.38 -17.98
N SER A 243 19.42 23.92 -18.69
CA SER A 243 19.38 22.63 -19.38
C SER A 243 20.05 22.59 -20.75
N TYR A 244 20.44 23.74 -21.33
CA TYR A 244 20.99 23.83 -22.70
C TYR A 244 22.43 24.35 -22.71
N TYR A 245 23.28 23.70 -23.52
CA TYR A 245 24.70 24.01 -23.70
C TYR A 245 25.03 24.13 -25.20
N GLY A 246 25.83 25.11 -25.62
CA GLY A 246 26.17 25.32 -27.03
C GLY A 246 26.72 26.72 -27.34
N GLY A 247 27.32 26.90 -28.51
CA GLY A 247 27.99 28.14 -28.94
C GLY A 247 27.11 29.40 -29.06
N ARG A 248 25.78 29.29 -28.98
CA ARG A 248 24.87 30.46 -28.86
C ARG A 248 24.58 30.84 -27.40
N CYS A 249 24.75 29.91 -26.47
CA CYS A 249 24.53 30.06 -25.03
C CYS A 249 25.88 30.35 -24.36
N GLU A 250 26.43 31.54 -24.59
CA GLU A 250 27.77 31.93 -24.16
C GLU A 250 27.78 32.35 -22.67
N PHE A 251 27.74 31.39 -21.73
CA PHE A 251 28.21 31.60 -20.34
C PHE A 251 28.73 30.28 -19.75
N MET A 252 30.05 30.24 -19.52
CA MET A 252 30.87 29.12 -19.02
C MET A 252 30.68 28.83 -17.50
N SER A 253 29.45 28.85 -17.00
CA SER A 253 29.20 28.40 -15.63
C SER A 253 28.99 26.90 -15.61
N ASP A 254 29.73 26.21 -14.76
CA ASP A 254 29.54 24.79 -14.49
C ASP A 254 28.17 24.57 -13.85
N ARG A 255 27.56 23.42 -14.18
CA ARG A 255 26.18 23.12 -13.79
C ARG A 255 26.07 21.75 -13.16
N LEU A 256 25.44 21.70 -11.98
CA LEU A 256 25.09 20.45 -11.34
C LEU A 256 23.56 20.33 -11.24
N THR A 257 22.98 19.42 -12.02
CA THR A 257 21.56 19.07 -11.91
C THR A 257 21.39 18.08 -10.78
N VAL A 258 20.57 18.43 -9.78
CA VAL A 258 20.34 17.59 -8.61
C VAL A 258 18.93 17.03 -8.63
N PHE A 259 18.82 15.72 -8.40
CA PHE A 259 17.55 15.00 -8.21
C PHE A 259 17.52 14.41 -6.80
N ILE A 260 16.55 14.79 -5.98
CA ILE A 260 16.40 14.24 -4.62
C ILE A 260 15.01 13.69 -4.34
N SER A 261 14.95 12.70 -3.46
CA SER A 261 13.73 12.19 -2.81
C SER A 261 14.05 12.02 -1.33
N PHE A 262 13.08 12.31 -0.45
CA PHE A 262 13.24 12.19 1.00
C PHE A 262 12.38 11.03 1.53
N LYS A 263 13.00 10.10 2.28
CA LYS A 263 12.32 8.95 2.88
C LYS A 263 12.49 8.97 4.39
N ASN A 264 11.40 9.23 5.11
CA ASN A 264 11.34 9.09 6.56
C ASN A 264 11.01 7.64 6.96
N GLN A 265 11.79 7.03 7.84
CA GLN A 265 11.56 5.66 8.33
C GLN A 265 10.87 5.59 9.71
N THR A 266 10.44 6.71 10.28
CA THR A 266 9.74 6.72 11.57
C THR A 266 8.22 6.61 11.41
N ASN A 267 7.59 5.71 12.18
CA ASN A 267 6.12 5.49 12.20
C ASN A 267 5.35 6.58 12.97
N GLY A 268 5.94 7.77 13.16
CA GLY A 268 5.32 8.86 13.91
C GLY A 268 4.69 9.89 12.97
N SER A 269 3.44 10.28 13.25
CA SER A 269 2.76 11.39 12.59
C SER A 269 3.37 12.73 13.06
N SER A 270 4.55 13.07 12.57
CA SER A 270 5.10 14.41 12.78
C SER A 270 4.29 15.42 11.96
N THR A 271 3.52 16.25 12.65
CA THR A 271 2.64 17.31 12.11
C THR A 271 3.41 18.56 11.66
N GLY A 272 4.59 18.40 11.04
CA GLY A 272 5.46 19.50 10.61
C GLY A 272 5.96 19.35 9.17
N ALA A 273 6.40 20.47 8.56
CA ALA A 273 7.05 20.45 7.25
C ALA A 273 8.56 20.26 7.39
N ILE A 274 9.17 19.49 6.50
CA ILE A 274 10.62 19.28 6.48
C ILE A 274 11.22 20.17 5.38
N LYS A 275 12.16 21.02 5.75
CA LYS A 275 12.96 21.83 4.82
C LYS A 275 14.33 21.19 4.63
N ILE A 276 14.75 21.01 3.39
CA ILE A 276 16.10 20.57 3.03
C ILE A 276 16.81 21.74 2.36
N LEU A 277 17.88 22.21 2.99
CA LEU A 277 18.82 23.17 2.44
C LEU A 277 19.93 22.40 1.73
N ALA A 278 20.03 22.55 0.41
CA ALA A 278 21.09 21.98 -0.41
C ALA A 278 22.16 23.04 -0.68
N LEU A 279 23.41 22.73 -0.39
CA LEU A 279 24.55 23.63 -0.49
C LEU A 279 25.61 23.00 -1.40
N LEU A 280 26.08 23.73 -2.40
CA LEU A 280 27.26 23.38 -3.16
C LEU A 280 28.48 23.97 -2.45
N VAL A 281 29.36 23.12 -1.93
CA VAL A 281 30.53 23.50 -1.13
C VAL A 281 31.80 23.13 -1.89
N VAL A 282 32.77 24.04 -1.91
CA VAL A 282 34.14 23.76 -2.37
C VAL A 282 35.12 23.95 -1.21
N THR A 283 36.02 22.99 -1.06
CA THR A 283 37.09 23.04 -0.08
C THR A 283 38.35 23.59 -0.74
N ILE A 284 38.84 24.74 -0.23
CA ILE A 284 40.06 25.40 -0.70
C ILE A 284 40.95 25.61 0.52
N ASN A 285 42.15 25.04 0.55
CA ASN A 285 43.11 25.16 1.66
C ASN A 285 42.47 24.94 3.05
N ASP A 286 41.73 23.84 3.21
CA ASP A 286 40.99 23.46 4.44
C ASP A 286 39.88 24.42 4.89
N THR A 287 39.55 25.43 4.08
CA THR A 287 38.37 26.29 4.28
C THR A 287 37.22 25.85 3.37
N GLU A 288 36.04 25.66 3.96
CA GLU A 288 34.82 25.37 3.22
C GLU A 288 34.16 26.67 2.77
N THR A 289 33.91 26.80 1.46
CA THR A 289 33.20 27.94 0.90
C THR A 289 31.94 27.48 0.17
N VAL A 290 30.81 28.14 0.45
CA VAL A 290 29.52 27.85 -0.19
C VAL A 290 29.43 28.63 -1.51
N LEU A 291 29.33 27.91 -2.62
CA LEU A 291 29.23 28.51 -3.96
C LEU A 291 27.80 28.84 -4.35
N ASP A 292 26.86 27.95 -4.05
CA ASP A 292 25.45 28.11 -4.43
C ASP A 292 24.56 27.33 -3.46
N ARG A 293 23.28 27.73 -3.34
CA ARG A 293 22.32 27.13 -2.42
C ARG A 293 20.94 26.96 -3.04
N HIS A 294 20.23 25.93 -2.60
CA HIS A 294 18.85 25.68 -3.00
C HIS A 294 18.01 25.18 -1.83
N GLU A 295 16.75 25.61 -1.75
CA GLU A 295 15.84 25.23 -0.69
C GLU A 295 14.73 24.34 -1.23
N VAL A 296 14.50 23.20 -0.57
CA VAL A 296 13.47 22.23 -0.94
C VAL A 296 12.60 21.95 0.28
N HIS A 297 11.29 21.79 0.08
CA HIS A 297 10.34 21.53 1.17
C HIS A 297 9.55 20.25 0.90
N PHE A 298 9.34 19.46 1.96
CA PHE A 298 8.52 18.24 1.97
C PHE A 298 7.44 18.38 3.04
N THR A 299 6.16 18.27 2.68
CA THR A 299 5.02 18.41 3.61
C THR A 299 4.33 17.06 3.83
N SER A 300 3.80 16.84 5.04
CA SER A 300 3.08 15.60 5.39
C SER A 300 1.62 15.58 4.91
N ALA A 301 1.02 16.75 4.62
CA ALA A 301 -0.38 16.89 4.23
C ALA A 301 -0.67 16.56 2.75
N LEU A 302 0.34 16.62 1.87
CA LEU A 302 0.26 16.04 0.53
C LEU A 302 0.88 14.65 0.61
N GLU A 303 0.09 13.59 0.57
CA GLU A 303 0.42 12.19 0.88
C GLU A 303 1.57 11.52 0.08
N ASN A 304 2.49 12.25 -0.55
CA ASN A 304 3.59 11.70 -1.33
C ASN A 304 4.96 12.26 -0.93
N TYR A 305 5.55 11.71 0.14
CA TYR A 305 7.02 11.69 0.33
C TYR A 305 7.78 10.97 -0.83
N LYS A 306 7.08 10.55 -1.89
CA LYS A 306 7.62 9.92 -3.11
C LYS A 306 7.91 10.90 -4.24
N GLU A 307 7.55 12.19 -4.12
CA GLU A 307 7.85 13.16 -5.17
C GLU A 307 9.36 13.38 -5.34
N LYS A 308 9.83 13.32 -6.59
CA LYS A 308 11.21 13.56 -6.95
C LYS A 308 11.40 15.05 -7.22
N GLN A 309 12.28 15.68 -6.46
CA GLN A 309 12.60 17.09 -6.59
C GLN A 309 13.79 17.29 -7.51
N LYS A 310 13.73 18.30 -8.39
CA LYS A 310 14.76 18.61 -9.38
C LYS A 310 15.14 20.09 -9.33
N PHE A 311 16.43 20.37 -9.19
CA PHE A 311 16.97 21.73 -9.24
C PHE A 311 18.38 21.77 -9.83
N TYR A 312 18.95 22.96 -10.00
CA TYR A 312 20.26 23.17 -10.61
C TYR A 312 21.12 24.08 -9.72
N PHE A 313 22.38 23.70 -9.50
CA PHE A 313 23.41 24.65 -9.09
C PHE A 313 24.11 25.20 -10.32
N VAL A 314 24.34 26.51 -10.35
CA VAL A 314 25.06 27.19 -11.43
C VAL A 314 26.18 28.01 -10.81
N TYR A 315 27.43 27.63 -11.06
CA TYR A 315 28.59 28.24 -10.43
C TYR A 315 29.69 28.55 -11.46
N PRO A 316 30.42 29.68 -11.33
CA PRO A 316 31.53 29.96 -12.21
C PRO A 316 32.68 28.99 -11.94
N ARG A 317 33.49 28.69 -12.97
CA ARG A 317 34.78 28.00 -12.84
C ARG A 317 35.88 29.07 -12.78
N PRO A 318 36.39 29.46 -11.59
CA PRO A 318 37.43 30.48 -11.49
C PRO A 318 38.70 30.03 -12.19
N HIS A 319 39.38 30.96 -12.89
CA HIS A 319 40.63 30.70 -13.60
C HIS A 319 41.74 30.11 -12.69
N GLN A 320 41.69 30.40 -11.39
CA GLN A 320 42.62 29.91 -10.35
C GLN A 320 42.30 28.48 -9.86
N LEU A 321 41.09 27.95 -10.11
CA LEU A 321 40.65 26.61 -9.67
C LEU A 321 40.84 25.52 -10.75
N ARG A 322 41.66 25.79 -11.79
CA ARG A 322 41.96 24.87 -12.92
C ARG A 322 42.83 23.67 -12.55
N SER A 323 43.31 23.58 -11.31
CA SER A 323 44.03 22.40 -10.80
C SER A 323 43.04 21.34 -10.32
N ASN A 324 43.31 20.06 -10.65
CA ASN A 324 42.56 18.87 -10.22
C ASN A 324 42.51 18.64 -8.68
N THR A 325 42.94 19.60 -7.88
CA THR A 325 43.08 19.53 -6.42
C THR A 325 41.84 19.95 -5.63
N HIS A 326 40.77 20.41 -6.28
CA HIS A 326 39.58 20.93 -5.60
C HIS A 326 38.42 19.93 -5.60
N HIS A 327 37.90 19.62 -4.42
CA HIS A 327 36.77 18.71 -4.24
C HIS A 327 35.46 19.48 -4.03
N TYR A 328 34.55 19.36 -5.00
CA TYR A 328 33.19 19.87 -4.87
C TYR A 328 32.33 18.84 -4.16
N THR A 329 31.55 19.28 -3.17
CA THR A 329 30.58 18.45 -2.46
C THR A 329 29.22 19.12 -2.44
N VAL A 330 28.16 18.30 -2.42
CA VAL A 330 26.80 18.76 -2.15
C VAL A 330 26.42 18.32 -0.75
N ARG A 331 26.20 19.31 0.11
CA ARG A 331 25.70 19.12 1.49
C ARG A 331 24.19 19.34 1.51
N PHE A 332 23.47 18.41 2.12
CA PHE A 332 22.04 18.51 2.36
C PHE A 332 21.80 18.60 3.86
N GLU A 333 21.18 19.67 4.33
CA GLU A 333 20.83 19.88 5.74
C GLU A 333 19.31 19.87 5.87
N ALA A 334 18.77 18.96 6.69
CA ALA A 334 17.33 18.86 6.93
C ALA A 334 16.93 19.54 8.24
N TYR A 335 15.87 20.32 8.17
CA TYR A 335 15.27 21.07 9.28
C TYR A 335 13.78 20.73 9.39
N GLN A 336 13.30 20.58 10.62
CA GLN A 336 11.88 20.50 10.93
C GLN A 336 11.32 21.90 11.19
N LEU A 337 10.30 22.25 10.43
CA LEU A 337 9.55 23.50 10.55
C LEU A 337 8.22 23.22 11.24
N ASN A 338 7.97 23.92 12.34
CA ASN A 338 6.72 23.86 13.10
C ASN A 338 6.02 25.22 13.04
N GLU A 339 4.70 25.26 13.28
CA GLU A 339 3.88 26.48 13.16
C GLU A 339 4.24 27.54 14.21
N ASN A 340 4.52 27.16 15.45
CA ASN A 340 4.77 28.10 16.57
C ASN A 340 6.03 27.77 17.39
N GLU A 341 6.87 26.82 16.93
CA GLU A 341 8.10 26.43 17.63
C GLU A 341 9.35 26.84 16.85
N SER A 342 10.50 26.83 17.54
CA SER A 342 11.83 27.05 16.95
C SER A 342 12.17 25.94 15.95
N ILE A 343 12.84 26.33 14.86
CA ILE A 343 13.34 25.42 13.83
C ILE A 343 14.32 24.41 14.45
N ALA A 344 14.07 23.11 14.25
CA ALA A 344 14.95 22.05 14.76
C ALA A 344 15.76 21.42 13.63
N PHE A 345 17.08 21.27 13.80
CA PHE A 345 17.90 20.49 12.88
C PHE A 345 17.62 18.99 13.03
N LEU A 346 17.51 18.27 11.91
CA LEU A 346 17.20 16.84 11.87
C LEU A 346 18.41 15.98 11.48
N ALA A 347 19.06 16.29 10.36
CA ALA A 347 20.13 15.46 9.80
C ALA A 347 20.91 16.17 8.69
N VAL A 348 22.11 15.67 8.41
CA VAL A 348 22.97 16.13 7.30
C VAL A 348 23.48 14.97 6.45
N TRP A 349 23.58 15.19 5.13
CA TRP A 349 24.22 14.28 4.16
C TRP A 349 25.24 15.06 3.32
N ILE A 350 26.41 14.49 3.06
CA ILE A 350 27.45 15.12 2.22
C ILE A 350 27.86 14.16 1.10
N TYR A 351 27.69 14.58 -0.16
CA TYR A 351 28.03 13.77 -1.34
C TYR A 351 29.08 14.46 -2.22
N PRO A 352 30.14 13.76 -2.68
CA PRO A 352 31.09 14.33 -3.62
C PRO A 352 30.49 14.46 -5.03
N VAL A 353 30.95 15.46 -5.79
CA VAL A 353 30.68 15.61 -7.23
C VAL A 353 31.72 14.82 -8.01
N PRO A 354 31.35 13.70 -8.67
CA PRO A 354 32.31 12.70 -9.14
C PRO A 354 33.12 13.12 -10.39
N PHE A 355 32.56 13.97 -11.26
CA PHE A 355 33.19 14.30 -12.55
C PHE A 355 33.42 15.80 -12.72
N ASN A 356 33.94 16.49 -11.69
CA ASN A 356 34.14 17.96 -11.63
C ASN A 356 34.73 18.61 -12.89
N PHE A 357 35.48 17.88 -13.73
CA PHE A 357 35.97 18.35 -15.04
C PHE A 357 34.83 18.62 -16.06
N LEU A 358 33.70 17.92 -15.97
CA LEU A 358 32.56 18.09 -16.86
C LEU A 358 31.77 19.37 -16.55
N PRO A 359 31.48 20.22 -17.56
CA PRO A 359 30.75 21.48 -17.36
C PRO A 359 29.26 21.27 -17.02
N SER A 360 28.73 20.06 -17.21
CA SER A 360 27.37 19.70 -16.82
C SER A 360 27.31 18.29 -16.27
N GLN A 361 26.76 18.14 -15.06
CA GLN A 361 26.63 16.86 -14.37
C GLN A 361 25.25 16.66 -13.75
N ARG A 362 24.95 15.41 -13.40
CA ARG A 362 23.72 15.02 -12.72
C ARG A 362 24.05 14.27 -11.43
N LEU A 363 23.49 14.71 -10.31
CA LEU A 363 23.56 14.04 -9.02
C LEU A 363 22.16 13.60 -8.60
N ALA A 364 21.91 12.30 -8.50
CA ALA A 364 20.63 11.75 -8.05
C ALA A 364 20.80 10.99 -6.73
N LYS A 365 20.06 11.38 -5.68
CA LYS A 365 20.16 10.76 -4.33
C LYS A 365 18.79 10.60 -3.67
N VAL A 366 18.65 9.54 -2.86
CA VAL A 366 17.51 9.34 -1.96
C VAL A 366 18.00 9.59 -0.54
N LEU A 367 17.52 10.66 0.09
CA LEU A 367 17.86 11.06 1.45
C LEU A 367 17.02 10.24 2.43
N LYS A 368 17.66 9.26 3.07
CA LYS A 368 17.01 8.38 4.07
C LYS A 368 17.31 8.92 5.46
N TYR A 369 16.27 9.12 6.25
CA TYR A 369 16.38 9.53 7.65
C TYR A 369 16.01 8.36 8.59
N THR A 370 16.85 8.12 9.59
CA THR A 370 16.68 7.08 10.60
C THR A 370 16.94 7.70 11.98
N GLN A 371 16.13 7.34 12.99
CA GLN A 371 16.23 7.94 14.32
C GLN A 371 17.53 7.54 15.06
N PRO A 372 18.07 8.42 15.93
CA PRO A 372 19.29 8.17 16.68
C PRO A 372 19.23 6.99 17.68
N SER A 373 18.03 6.55 18.09
CA SER A 373 17.83 5.49 19.09
C SER A 373 18.29 4.09 18.65
N GLN A 374 18.66 3.93 17.37
CA GLN A 374 19.24 2.71 16.80
C GLN A 374 20.73 2.86 16.43
N MET A 375 21.37 3.99 16.76
CA MET A 375 22.77 4.26 16.40
C MET A 375 23.76 3.71 17.43
N ALA A 376 24.94 3.29 16.96
CA ALA A 376 26.00 2.72 17.79
C ALA A 376 26.50 3.73 18.84
N LEU A 377 26.52 3.32 20.11
CA LEU A 377 27.06 4.09 21.25
C LEU A 377 28.53 4.55 21.06
N ASN A 378 29.24 4.01 20.07
CA ASN A 378 30.68 4.21 19.85
C ASN A 378 31.05 5.34 18.86
N HIS A 379 30.08 6.11 18.32
CA HIS A 379 30.38 7.20 17.38
C HIS A 379 31.12 8.37 18.05
N THR A 380 32.03 9.04 17.35
CA THR A 380 32.85 10.15 17.90
C THR A 380 32.02 11.29 18.49
N CYS A 381 30.86 11.62 17.91
CA CYS A 381 29.92 12.60 18.47
C CYS A 381 29.39 12.25 19.88
N PHE A 382 29.40 10.97 20.29
CA PHE A 382 28.95 10.52 21.61
C PHE A 382 30.12 10.24 22.58
N ALA A 383 31.35 10.17 22.07
CA ALA A 383 32.57 10.06 22.86
C ALA A 383 33.02 11.44 23.37
N LYS A 384 33.65 11.50 24.56
CA LYS A 384 34.31 12.72 25.08
C LYS A 384 35.80 12.69 24.74
N PRO A 385 36.40 13.81 24.27
CA PRO A 385 35.82 15.15 24.08
C PRO A 385 35.00 15.30 22.78
N ASN A 386 33.97 16.15 22.83
CA ASN A 386 33.17 16.53 21.65
C ASN A 386 34.11 17.16 20.59
N PRO A 387 34.10 16.69 19.33
CA PRO A 387 34.99 17.24 18.30
C PRO A 387 34.62 18.67 17.84
N CYS A 388 33.47 19.21 18.23
CA CYS A 388 33.08 20.58 17.95
C CYS A 388 33.53 21.54 19.06
N LEU A 389 34.04 22.73 18.70
CA LEU A 389 34.46 23.79 19.63
C LEU A 389 33.22 24.43 20.33
N THR A 390 33.45 25.29 21.33
CA THR A 390 32.40 25.84 22.21
C THR A 390 31.19 26.41 21.44
N GLU A 391 29.98 26.01 21.83
CA GLU A 391 28.66 26.31 21.21
C GLU A 391 28.24 25.45 19.99
N GLY A 392 29.06 24.51 19.51
CA GLY A 392 28.71 23.59 18.41
C GLY A 392 28.08 22.25 18.85
N ARG A 393 27.07 21.75 18.11
CA ARG A 393 26.47 20.42 18.30
C ARG A 393 26.98 19.42 17.24
N CYS A 394 27.47 18.26 17.65
CA CYS A 394 27.98 17.24 16.74
C CYS A 394 26.85 16.34 16.21
N HIS A 395 26.80 16.14 14.89
CA HIS A 395 25.86 15.25 14.23
C HIS A 395 26.59 14.24 13.33
N PRO A 396 26.22 12.94 13.37
CA PRO A 396 26.77 11.94 12.45
C PRO A 396 26.28 12.15 11.01
N LEU A 397 27.13 11.84 10.03
CA LEU A 397 26.74 11.92 8.62
C LEU A 397 25.81 10.77 8.23
N MET A 398 24.57 11.08 7.86
CA MET A 398 23.51 10.08 7.64
C MET A 398 23.78 9.16 6.43
N ASN A 399 24.62 9.58 5.47
CA ASN A 399 25.09 8.72 4.37
C ASN A 399 26.34 7.89 4.68
N LYS A 400 26.99 8.10 5.83
CA LYS A 400 28.20 7.39 6.26
C LYS A 400 28.08 6.86 7.70
N LEU A 401 26.89 6.44 8.11
CA LEU A 401 26.62 5.96 9.48
C LEU A 401 27.53 4.82 9.97
N SER A 402 28.12 4.04 9.06
CA SER A 402 29.07 2.97 9.40
C SER A 402 30.48 3.47 9.73
N ASP A 403 30.82 4.71 9.34
CA ASP A 403 32.11 5.33 9.58
C ASP A 403 32.06 6.17 10.86
N ILE A 404 32.70 5.64 11.90
CA ILE A 404 32.69 6.13 13.28
C ILE A 404 33.29 7.54 13.40
N HIS A 405 34.16 7.93 12.48
CA HIS A 405 34.87 9.21 12.49
C HIS A 405 34.20 10.29 11.64
N SER A 406 33.09 9.98 10.97
CA SER A 406 32.45 10.90 10.04
C SER A 406 31.36 11.75 10.72
N TYR A 407 31.66 13.02 10.97
CA TYR A 407 30.76 13.94 11.66
C TYR A 407 30.68 15.31 10.99
N TRP A 408 29.69 16.10 11.42
CA TRP A 408 29.55 17.50 11.07
C TRP A 408 29.11 18.31 12.31
N CYS A 409 29.64 19.51 12.46
CA CYS A 409 29.36 20.40 13.58
C CYS A 409 28.30 21.45 13.18
N GLU A 410 27.16 21.41 13.85
CA GLU A 410 26.15 22.46 13.77
C GLU A 410 26.56 23.63 14.68
N CYS A 411 27.00 24.74 14.08
CA CYS A 411 27.45 25.92 14.81
C CYS A 411 26.32 26.79 15.35
N GLY A 412 26.61 27.70 16.29
CA GLY A 412 25.65 28.68 16.80
C GLY A 412 25.40 29.83 15.83
N ASN A 413 24.48 30.74 16.17
CA ASN A 413 24.11 31.88 15.30
C ASN A 413 25.28 32.83 14.97
N ASN A 414 26.38 32.79 15.73
CA ASN A 414 27.52 33.69 15.61
C ASN A 414 28.85 32.96 15.36
N SER A 415 28.79 31.68 15.00
CA SER A 415 29.99 30.89 14.71
C SER A 415 29.86 30.09 13.42
N TYR A 416 30.99 29.87 12.77
CA TYR A 416 31.11 29.12 11.52
C TYR A 416 32.47 28.40 11.46
N GLY A 417 32.65 27.53 10.48
CA GLY A 417 33.83 26.69 10.34
C GLY A 417 33.53 25.20 10.46
N SER A 418 34.52 24.37 10.17
CA SER A 418 34.41 22.90 10.16
C SER A 418 34.16 22.30 11.56
N HIS A 419 34.64 23.01 12.58
CA HIS A 419 34.56 22.71 14.01
C HIS A 419 33.95 23.87 14.81
N CYS A 420 33.33 24.87 14.16
CA CYS A 420 32.82 26.10 14.76
C CYS A 420 33.91 27.00 15.37
N GLU A 421 35.08 27.02 14.74
CA GLU A 421 36.31 27.70 15.16
C GLU A 421 36.29 29.22 14.95
N PHE A 422 35.47 29.72 14.03
CA PHE A 422 35.41 31.14 13.70
C PHE A 422 34.14 31.79 14.25
N LYS A 423 34.25 33.03 14.74
CA LYS A 423 33.11 33.85 15.16
C LYS A 423 32.79 34.93 14.12
N ASP A 424 31.51 35.15 13.86
CA ASP A 424 31.01 36.18 12.95
C ASP A 424 29.78 36.88 13.55
N GLN A 425 29.82 38.21 13.62
CA GLN A 425 28.72 39.04 14.13
C GLN A 425 27.76 39.49 13.02
N SER A 426 27.90 39.02 11.78
CA SER A 426 27.08 39.41 10.64
C SER A 426 25.57 39.18 10.82
N CYS A 427 25.15 38.29 11.72
CA CYS A 427 23.75 38.08 12.11
C CYS A 427 23.14 39.26 12.90
N PHE A 428 23.96 40.20 13.38
CA PHE A 428 23.54 41.46 14.01
C PHE A 428 23.85 42.64 13.08
N LEU A 429 22.92 43.60 12.97
CA LEU A 429 23.15 44.83 12.20
C LEU A 429 24.11 45.73 12.98
N SER A 430 25.28 46.04 12.41
CA SER A 430 26.33 46.85 13.05
C SER A 430 25.91 48.30 13.42
N SER A 431 24.72 48.74 13.00
CA SER A 431 24.23 50.12 13.15
C SER A 431 22.93 50.26 13.96
N SER A 432 22.31 49.16 14.38
CA SER A 432 21.15 49.18 15.30
C SER A 432 21.06 47.82 15.99
N LYS A 433 20.74 47.78 17.28
CA LYS A 433 20.64 46.59 18.15
C LYS A 433 19.51 45.60 17.74
N LEU A 434 19.34 45.36 16.45
CA LEU A 434 18.26 44.64 15.79
C LEU A 434 18.85 43.44 15.02
N ASN A 435 18.21 42.28 15.17
CA ASN A 435 18.62 41.05 14.47
C ASN A 435 18.40 41.19 12.95
N TYR A 436 19.33 40.67 12.14
CA TYR A 436 19.20 40.67 10.68
C TYR A 436 18.02 39.79 10.21
N CYS A 437 17.76 38.68 10.90
CA CYS A 437 16.65 37.77 10.66
C CYS A 437 15.51 37.99 11.68
N SER A 438 14.28 37.64 11.32
CA SER A 438 13.12 37.62 12.22
C SER A 438 13.31 36.76 13.47
N SER A 439 12.61 37.09 14.56
CA SER A 439 12.73 36.39 15.86
C SER A 439 12.34 34.90 15.81
N THR A 440 11.53 34.50 14.84
CA THR A 440 11.10 33.10 14.64
C THR A 440 11.97 32.35 13.62
N SER A 441 13.09 32.93 13.19
CA SER A 441 13.97 32.37 12.16
C SER A 441 15.38 32.09 12.69
N MET A 442 16.10 31.19 12.03
CA MET A 442 17.47 30.82 12.39
C MET A 442 18.48 31.50 11.46
N CYS A 443 19.47 32.20 12.01
CA CYS A 443 20.49 32.94 11.25
C CYS A 443 21.78 32.11 11.09
N ARG A 444 22.36 32.10 9.89
CA ARG A 444 23.61 31.40 9.56
C ARG A 444 24.62 32.37 8.91
N PRO A 445 25.74 32.70 9.56
CA PRO A 445 26.76 33.61 9.02
C PRO A 445 27.55 32.96 7.86
N GLN A 446 27.92 33.73 6.83
CA GLN A 446 28.70 33.30 5.64
C GLN A 446 28.07 32.25 4.71
N TYR A 447 26.75 32.06 4.74
CA TYR A 447 26.03 31.11 3.86
C TYR A 447 25.52 31.74 2.53
N ASP A 448 25.96 32.94 2.15
CA ASP A 448 25.57 33.63 0.91
C ASP A 448 26.59 33.50 -0.23
N HIS A 449 26.16 33.79 -1.47
CA HIS A 449 27.01 33.71 -2.65
C HIS A 449 28.26 34.60 -2.45
N TYR A 450 29.44 33.99 -2.35
CA TYR A 450 30.73 34.63 -2.00
C TYR A 450 30.88 35.13 -0.54
N GLY A 451 30.05 34.66 0.40
CA GLY A 451 30.23 34.88 1.84
C GLY A 451 29.85 36.28 2.36
N GLN A 452 29.14 37.11 1.60
CA GLN A 452 28.96 38.53 1.93
C GLN A 452 27.78 38.86 2.87
N LYS A 453 26.80 37.96 3.05
CA LYS A 453 25.61 38.19 3.91
C LYS A 453 25.22 36.92 4.68
N PRO A 454 24.56 37.04 5.85
CA PRO A 454 24.02 35.87 6.55
C PRO A 454 22.74 35.35 5.89
N LEU A 455 22.50 34.04 6.03
CA LEU A 455 21.30 33.34 5.56
C LEU A 455 20.27 33.23 6.71
N CYS A 456 19.01 33.58 6.43
CA CYS A 456 17.90 33.38 7.36
C CYS A 456 17.05 32.17 6.95
N ILE A 457 16.93 31.17 7.83
CA ILE A 457 16.03 30.04 7.64
C ILE A 457 14.69 30.38 8.31
N CYS A 458 13.64 30.52 7.51
CA CYS A 458 12.32 30.94 8.00
C CYS A 458 11.51 29.79 8.61
N SER A 459 10.66 30.13 9.58
CA SER A 459 9.64 29.23 10.15
C SER A 459 8.54 28.90 9.13
N MET A 460 7.67 27.94 9.48
CA MET A 460 6.53 27.48 8.64
C MET A 460 5.67 28.65 8.10
N ASN A 461 5.56 29.72 8.89
CA ASN A 461 4.60 30.81 8.73
C ASN A 461 5.18 32.04 8.01
N SER A 462 6.51 32.14 7.95
CA SER A 462 7.22 33.30 7.42
C SER A 462 8.03 32.95 6.15
N TYR A 463 8.34 33.96 5.34
CA TYR A 463 9.18 33.83 4.16
C TYR A 463 9.93 35.13 3.84
N GLY A 464 10.79 35.06 2.82
CA GLY A 464 11.63 36.17 2.37
C GLY A 464 13.06 36.09 2.90
N PRO A 465 13.97 36.92 2.36
CA PRO A 465 15.42 36.83 2.66
C PRO A 465 15.77 37.10 4.13
N ARG A 466 14.87 37.75 4.89
CA ARG A 466 15.01 38.04 6.33
C ARG A 466 13.87 37.44 7.17
N CYS A 467 12.97 36.67 6.58
CA CYS A 467 11.84 36.01 7.26
C CYS A 467 10.84 36.95 7.98
N PHE A 468 10.68 38.19 7.52
CA PHE A 468 9.72 39.15 8.08
C PHE A 468 8.35 39.16 7.39
N ILE A 469 8.14 38.35 6.34
CA ILE A 469 6.89 38.35 5.56
C ILE A 469 6.06 37.13 5.92
N ASP A 470 4.81 37.33 6.36
CA ASP A 470 3.88 36.24 6.70
C ASP A 470 3.26 35.62 5.44
N ARG A 471 3.01 34.31 5.46
CA ARG A 471 2.36 33.57 4.36
C ARG A 471 0.84 33.75 4.36
N LEU A 472 0.25 33.70 3.15
CA LEU A 472 -1.17 34.01 2.89
C LEU A 472 -2.19 33.19 3.72
N CYS A 473 -1.96 31.89 3.97
CA CYS A 473 -2.90 31.05 4.76
C CYS A 473 -3.04 31.49 6.23
N GLN A 474 -2.20 32.39 6.74
CA GLN A 474 -2.13 32.76 8.17
C GLN A 474 -2.16 34.28 8.43
N MET A 475 -2.43 35.09 7.40
CA MET A 475 -2.62 36.53 7.62
C MET A 475 -3.78 36.74 8.62
N LYS A 476 -3.48 37.27 9.81
CA LYS A 476 -4.46 37.52 10.89
C LYS A 476 -5.61 38.46 10.48
N ILE A 477 -5.44 39.20 9.39
CA ILE A 477 -6.42 40.14 8.83
C ILE A 477 -6.67 39.73 7.37
N GLY A 478 -7.49 38.69 7.16
CA GLY A 478 -7.86 38.22 5.83
C GLY A 478 -8.47 36.83 5.89
N ARG A 479 -9.67 36.64 5.33
CA ARG A 479 -10.39 35.36 5.31
C ARG A 479 -9.51 34.25 4.70
N ASN A 480 -9.68 33.01 5.17
CA ASN A 480 -9.12 31.81 4.54
C ASN A 480 -9.32 31.91 3.01
N PRO A 481 -8.25 31.86 2.20
CA PRO A 481 -8.37 32.04 0.75
C PRO A 481 -9.15 30.91 0.08
N CYS A 482 -9.35 29.78 0.77
CA CYS A 482 -10.21 28.69 0.34
C CYS A 482 -11.68 28.98 0.66
N GLN A 483 -12.52 28.87 -0.36
CA GLN A 483 -13.97 29.06 -0.26
C GLN A 483 -14.66 27.76 0.18
N ASN A 484 -15.96 27.83 0.49
CA ASN A 484 -16.84 26.68 0.74
C ASN A 484 -16.34 25.68 1.81
N GLY A 485 -15.64 26.16 2.84
CA GLY A 485 -15.12 25.33 3.92
C GLY A 485 -13.85 24.56 3.57
N GLY A 486 -13.15 24.91 2.48
CA GLY A 486 -11.85 24.34 2.13
C GLY A 486 -10.76 24.71 3.14
N ILE A 487 -9.78 23.81 3.32
CA ILE A 487 -8.63 24.01 4.22
C ILE A 487 -7.45 24.55 3.41
N CYS A 488 -6.85 25.66 3.86
CA CYS A 488 -5.67 26.26 3.20
C CYS A 488 -4.39 25.55 3.63
N LEU A 489 -3.65 25.04 2.66
CA LEU A 489 -2.33 24.45 2.84
C LEU A 489 -1.30 25.33 2.13
N THR A 490 -0.23 25.72 2.82
CA THR A 490 0.84 26.53 2.24
C THR A 490 1.69 25.70 1.26
N LYS A 491 1.92 26.24 0.05
CA LYS A 491 2.79 25.63 -0.97
C LYS A 491 4.17 26.29 -0.89
N TYR A 492 5.19 25.50 -0.60
CA TYR A 492 6.52 26.01 -0.24
C TYR A 492 7.49 26.20 -1.42
N GLN A 493 7.09 25.88 -2.65
CA GLN A 493 8.04 25.61 -3.74
C GLN A 493 8.04 26.57 -4.94
N HIS A 494 7.39 27.73 -4.90
CA HIS A 494 7.29 28.59 -6.10
C HIS A 494 7.58 30.07 -5.88
N TYR A 495 8.19 30.67 -6.90
CA TYR A 495 8.64 32.07 -6.97
C TYR A 495 7.49 33.09 -7.19
N SER A 496 6.24 32.63 -7.30
CA SER A 496 5.07 33.48 -7.57
C SER A 496 4.13 33.56 -6.35
N LEU A 497 3.69 34.77 -6.00
CA LEU A 497 2.69 35.05 -4.96
C LEU A 497 1.31 34.41 -5.24
N ILE A 498 1.01 34.10 -6.50
CA ILE A 498 -0.29 33.56 -6.94
C ILE A 498 -0.39 32.04 -6.65
N ASP A 499 0.74 31.34 -6.52
CA ASP A 499 0.81 29.88 -6.30
C ASP A 499 1.27 29.50 -4.88
N ALA A 500 1.15 30.40 -3.91
CA ALA A 500 1.71 30.24 -2.57
C ALA A 500 0.91 29.33 -1.62
N TYR A 501 -0.27 28.86 -2.05
CA TYR A 501 -1.14 27.97 -1.28
C TYR A 501 -1.91 27.00 -2.18
N ILE A 502 -2.43 25.94 -1.58
CA ILE A 502 -3.33 24.93 -2.14
C ILE A 502 -4.53 24.84 -1.22
N CYS A 503 -5.72 24.75 -1.79
CA CYS A 503 -6.93 24.48 -1.04
C CYS A 503 -7.30 23.00 -1.10
N GLN A 504 -7.42 22.39 0.07
CA GLN A 504 -8.01 21.07 0.20
C GLN A 504 -9.53 21.22 0.29
N CYS A 505 -10.22 20.77 -0.75
CA CYS A 505 -11.66 20.98 -0.88
C CYS A 505 -12.49 19.85 -0.25
N PRO A 506 -13.66 20.16 0.33
CA PRO A 506 -14.63 19.14 0.71
C PRO A 506 -15.19 18.42 -0.53
N LYS A 507 -15.68 17.18 -0.37
CA LYS A 507 -16.09 16.27 -1.47
C LYS A 507 -17.08 16.85 -2.50
N SER A 508 -17.84 17.88 -2.14
CA SER A 508 -18.84 18.54 -2.99
C SER A 508 -18.30 19.73 -3.79
N TYR A 509 -17.03 20.09 -3.61
CA TYR A 509 -16.40 21.24 -4.27
C TYR A 509 -15.00 20.89 -4.79
N PHE A 510 -14.59 21.56 -5.86
CA PHE A 510 -13.27 21.41 -6.45
C PHE A 510 -12.79 22.76 -7.02
N GLY A 511 -11.53 22.81 -7.47
CA GLY A 511 -10.90 24.00 -8.02
C GLY A 511 -9.81 24.59 -7.10
N PRO A 512 -8.98 25.51 -7.60
CA PRO A 512 -7.81 26.03 -6.89
C PRO A 512 -8.13 26.69 -5.54
N ILE A 513 -9.34 27.21 -5.37
CA ILE A 513 -9.83 27.78 -4.10
C ILE A 513 -11.14 27.15 -3.64
N CYS A 514 -11.48 25.95 -4.13
CA CYS A 514 -12.77 25.28 -3.87
C CYS A 514 -13.99 26.08 -4.33
N GLN A 515 -13.83 26.86 -5.40
CA GLN A 515 -14.88 27.75 -5.91
C GLN A 515 -15.97 27.02 -6.71
N TYR A 516 -15.67 25.85 -7.27
CA TYR A 516 -16.58 25.15 -8.16
C TYR A 516 -17.26 24.00 -7.44
N ARG A 517 -18.55 23.78 -7.75
CA ARG A 517 -19.29 22.62 -7.26
C ARG A 517 -18.91 21.40 -8.10
N SER A 518 -18.57 20.31 -7.43
CA SER A 518 -18.24 19.03 -8.07
C SER A 518 -19.35 18.53 -8.97
N GLY A 519 -18.96 17.90 -10.09
CA GLY A 519 -19.91 17.27 -10.99
C GLY A 519 -20.65 16.12 -10.28
N VAL A 520 -21.92 15.92 -10.63
CA VAL A 520 -22.80 14.96 -9.95
C VAL A 520 -23.36 13.95 -10.94
N ILE A 521 -23.23 12.67 -10.63
CA ILE A 521 -23.91 11.59 -11.35
C ILE A 521 -25.04 11.11 -10.45
N GLU A 522 -26.27 11.36 -10.88
CA GLU A 522 -27.49 10.92 -10.21
C GLU A 522 -28.01 9.67 -10.92
N ILE A 523 -28.18 8.58 -10.17
CA ILE A 523 -28.59 7.28 -10.68
C ILE A 523 -29.93 6.93 -10.03
N ASN A 524 -30.97 6.88 -10.85
CA ASN A 524 -32.31 6.45 -10.48
C ASN A 524 -32.51 5.01 -10.93
N TYR A 525 -32.87 4.14 -10.00
CA TYR A 525 -33.13 2.73 -10.28
C TYR A 525 -34.64 2.49 -10.37
N ASP A 526 -35.08 2.02 -11.54
CA ASP A 526 -36.50 1.88 -11.90
C ASP A 526 -36.93 0.42 -11.74
N ASP A 527 -37.66 0.12 -10.66
CA ASP A 527 -37.98 -1.25 -10.20
C ASP A 527 -39.27 -1.83 -10.84
N GLU A 528 -39.95 -1.08 -11.71
CA GLU A 528 -41.36 -1.34 -12.06
C GLU A 528 -41.61 -2.39 -13.17
N ASN A 529 -40.60 -2.98 -13.81
CA ASN A 529 -40.83 -4.07 -14.77
C ASN A 529 -40.00 -5.31 -14.45
N GLN A 530 -40.68 -6.32 -13.90
CA GLN A 530 -40.22 -7.67 -13.59
C GLN A 530 -39.27 -8.28 -14.64
N SER A 531 -38.28 -9.03 -14.12
CA SER A 531 -37.56 -10.13 -14.77
C SER A 531 -36.44 -9.81 -15.79
N VAL A 532 -35.34 -9.23 -15.30
CA VAL A 532 -34.01 -9.67 -15.79
C VAL A 532 -33.20 -10.24 -14.61
N THR A 533 -33.85 -11.08 -13.81
CA THR A 533 -33.18 -12.25 -13.24
C THR A 533 -33.04 -13.26 -14.38
N LEU A 534 -32.01 -13.09 -15.21
CA LEU A 534 -31.47 -14.24 -15.91
C LEU A 534 -31.11 -15.27 -14.82
N SER A 535 -31.83 -16.39 -14.82
CA SER A 535 -31.57 -17.61 -14.04
C SER A 535 -31.66 -17.53 -12.50
N GLY A 536 -32.63 -16.85 -11.90
CA GLY A 536 -32.97 -17.06 -10.48
C GLY A 536 -31.84 -16.81 -9.47
N GLU A 537 -30.79 -16.08 -9.87
CA GLU A 537 -29.63 -15.77 -9.05
C GLU A 537 -29.85 -14.46 -8.29
N GLN A 538 -29.74 -14.51 -6.97
CA GLN A 538 -29.83 -13.34 -6.09
C GLN A 538 -28.50 -12.57 -6.10
N ILE A 539 -28.57 -11.25 -6.24
CA ILE A 539 -27.42 -10.33 -6.19
C ILE A 539 -26.93 -10.21 -4.74
N SER A 540 -25.65 -10.47 -4.51
CA SER A 540 -25.01 -10.40 -3.18
C SER A 540 -24.27 -9.08 -2.96
N ALA A 541 -23.73 -8.48 -4.01
CA ALA A 541 -23.04 -7.19 -3.95
C ALA A 541 -23.01 -6.50 -5.31
N THR A 542 -22.99 -5.17 -5.28
CA THR A 542 -22.84 -4.35 -6.48
C THR A 542 -21.69 -3.37 -6.33
N VAL A 543 -20.85 -3.28 -7.36
CA VAL A 543 -19.74 -2.32 -7.45
C VAL A 543 -19.96 -1.40 -8.64
N ILE A 544 -19.90 -0.09 -8.40
CA ILE A 544 -19.93 0.94 -9.45
C ILE A 544 -18.51 1.46 -9.60
N GLN A 545 -17.98 1.40 -10.82
CA GLN A 545 -16.65 1.88 -11.17
C GLN A 545 -16.74 2.96 -12.24
N LEU A 546 -16.09 4.09 -12.02
CA LEU A 546 -16.02 5.23 -12.93
C LEU A 546 -14.59 5.42 -13.42
N PHE A 547 -14.42 5.55 -14.73
CA PHE A 547 -13.13 5.56 -15.41
C PHE A 547 -12.95 6.77 -16.34
N ASP A 548 -11.71 7.22 -16.44
CA ASP A 548 -11.22 8.05 -17.54
C ASP A 548 -10.26 7.26 -18.42
N ILE A 549 -10.16 7.64 -19.69
CA ILE A 549 -9.25 7.03 -20.66
C ILE A 549 -7.92 7.79 -20.61
N SER A 550 -6.82 7.07 -20.39
CA SER A 550 -5.48 7.64 -20.41
C SER A 550 -4.96 7.86 -21.84
N ASP A 551 -3.87 8.63 -21.98
CA ASP A 551 -3.16 8.84 -23.26
C ASP A 551 -2.63 7.55 -23.90
N HIS A 552 -2.64 6.42 -23.17
CA HIS A 552 -2.20 5.11 -23.62
C HIS A 552 -3.35 4.10 -23.78
N GLU A 553 -4.61 4.57 -23.89
CA GLU A 553 -5.81 3.72 -24.06
C GLU A 553 -6.04 2.75 -22.88
N GLU A 554 -5.57 3.11 -21.69
CA GLU A 554 -5.83 2.37 -20.44
C GLU A 554 -6.96 3.02 -19.64
N LEU A 555 -7.87 2.20 -19.10
CA LEU A 555 -8.93 2.67 -18.21
C LEU A 555 -8.36 3.01 -16.84
N SER A 556 -8.26 4.32 -16.57
CA SER A 556 -7.83 4.85 -15.29
C SER A 556 -9.04 4.98 -14.34
N LEU A 557 -9.06 4.17 -13.28
CA LEU A 557 -10.11 4.21 -12.27
C LEU A 557 -10.05 5.53 -11.50
N LYS A 558 -11.16 6.28 -11.49
CA LYS A 558 -11.30 7.55 -10.75
C LYS A 558 -12.09 7.37 -9.47
N LYS A 559 -13.20 6.63 -9.53
CA LYS A 559 -14.04 6.40 -8.35
C LYS A 559 -14.61 4.99 -8.35
N GLN A 560 -14.71 4.41 -7.16
CA GLN A 560 -15.32 3.12 -6.92
C GLN A 560 -16.22 3.19 -5.70
N VAL A 561 -17.42 2.63 -5.80
CA VAL A 561 -18.40 2.58 -4.71
C VAL A 561 -18.98 1.17 -4.62
N LEU A 562 -19.17 0.68 -3.39
CA LEU A 562 -19.62 -0.67 -3.09
C LEU A 562 -20.94 -0.64 -2.31
N TYR A 563 -21.90 -1.44 -2.76
CA TYR A 563 -23.18 -1.66 -2.09
C TYR A 563 -23.36 -3.15 -1.78
N LYS A 564 -23.90 -3.43 -0.60
CA LYS A 564 -24.25 -4.79 -0.17
C LYS A 564 -25.70 -5.07 -0.59
N ASP A 565 -25.97 -6.27 -1.11
CA ASP A 565 -27.28 -6.72 -1.55
C ASP A 565 -27.80 -5.92 -2.77
N SER A 566 -28.89 -5.15 -2.65
CA SER A 566 -29.52 -4.39 -3.75
C SER A 566 -29.05 -2.93 -3.83
N LEU A 567 -29.08 -2.35 -5.05
CA LEU A 567 -28.89 -0.90 -5.22
C LEU A 567 -30.02 -0.11 -4.52
N PRO A 568 -29.73 1.03 -3.86
CA PRO A 568 -30.77 1.95 -3.45
C PRO A 568 -31.48 2.57 -4.68
N SER A 569 -32.76 2.94 -4.52
CA SER A 569 -33.60 3.50 -5.60
C SER A 569 -33.09 4.81 -6.17
N HIS A 570 -32.34 5.58 -5.36
CA HIS A 570 -31.76 6.86 -5.72
C HIS A 570 -30.32 6.94 -5.18
N LEU A 571 -29.39 7.33 -6.05
CA LEU A 571 -27.97 7.30 -5.71
C LEU A 571 -27.24 8.49 -6.35
N ILE A 572 -26.46 9.19 -5.54
CA ILE A 572 -25.68 10.35 -5.97
C ILE A 572 -24.18 10.04 -5.83
N ILE A 573 -23.45 10.09 -6.94
CA ILE A 573 -21.98 9.97 -6.97
C ILE A 573 -21.39 11.33 -7.37
N THR A 574 -20.59 11.92 -6.49
CA THR A 574 -19.86 13.17 -6.76
C THR A 574 -18.50 12.89 -7.40
N SER A 575 -18.19 13.57 -8.50
CA SER A 575 -16.88 13.56 -9.16
C SER A 575 -15.91 14.50 -8.44
N GLU A 576 -14.61 14.26 -8.58
CA GLU A 576 -13.55 15.18 -8.09
C GLU A 576 -13.31 16.36 -9.04
N SER A 577 -14.03 16.42 -10.15
CA SER A 577 -13.92 17.44 -11.20
C SER A 577 -15.29 18.01 -11.56
N MET A 578 -15.29 19.12 -12.32
CA MET A 578 -16.49 19.65 -12.97
C MET A 578 -17.11 18.63 -13.92
N ILE A 579 -16.24 17.81 -14.51
CA ILE A 579 -16.57 16.86 -15.56
C ILE A 579 -16.69 15.49 -14.89
N HIS A 580 -17.80 14.80 -15.14
CA HIS A 580 -17.93 13.41 -14.74
C HIS A 580 -16.97 12.53 -15.57
N PRO A 581 -16.49 11.39 -15.04
CA PRO A 581 -15.65 10.48 -15.81
C PRO A 581 -16.33 10.05 -17.13
N VAL A 582 -15.51 9.74 -18.13
CA VAL A 582 -15.99 9.43 -19.49
C VAL A 582 -16.80 8.13 -19.53
N PHE A 583 -16.50 7.19 -18.62
CA PHE A 583 -16.96 5.82 -18.70
C PHE A 583 -17.44 5.31 -17.33
N GLY A 584 -18.59 4.64 -17.29
CA GLY A 584 -19.15 4.02 -16.09
C GLY A 584 -19.48 2.54 -16.28
N LEU A 585 -19.09 1.70 -15.30
CA LEU A 585 -19.33 0.25 -15.32
C LEU A 585 -19.90 -0.22 -13.99
N ILE A 586 -20.90 -1.11 -14.06
CA ILE A 586 -21.46 -1.83 -12.92
C ILE A 586 -20.99 -3.28 -12.95
N LYS A 587 -20.56 -3.78 -11.80
CA LYS A 587 -20.35 -5.20 -11.56
C LYS A 587 -21.35 -5.72 -10.56
N LEU A 588 -22.06 -6.77 -10.94
CA LEU A 588 -22.96 -7.51 -10.06
C LEU A 588 -22.29 -8.82 -9.67
N TYR A 589 -22.18 -9.04 -8.36
CA TYR A 589 -21.71 -10.30 -7.79
C TYR A 589 -22.92 -11.11 -7.36
N THR A 590 -23.05 -12.32 -7.89
CA THR A 590 -24.15 -13.23 -7.52
C THR A 590 -23.71 -14.25 -6.46
N ASN A 591 -24.68 -14.92 -5.84
CA ASN A 591 -24.45 -15.97 -4.85
C ASN A 591 -23.61 -17.15 -5.38
N GLN A 592 -23.50 -17.33 -6.71
CA GLN A 592 -22.67 -18.37 -7.32
C GLN A 592 -21.24 -17.91 -7.63
N SER A 593 -20.83 -16.72 -7.15
CA SER A 593 -19.53 -16.10 -7.43
C SER A 593 -19.28 -15.77 -8.91
N THR A 594 -20.33 -15.71 -9.73
CA THR A 594 -20.24 -15.19 -11.10
C THR A 594 -20.29 -13.67 -11.06
N ILE A 595 -19.48 -13.03 -11.91
CA ILE A 595 -19.40 -11.58 -12.02
C ILE A 595 -20.09 -11.20 -13.33
N GLN A 596 -21.16 -10.41 -13.24
CA GLN A 596 -21.83 -9.85 -14.40
C GLN A 596 -21.40 -8.40 -14.59
N TYR A 597 -20.93 -8.08 -15.80
CA TYR A 597 -20.48 -6.75 -16.18
C TYR A 597 -21.61 -6.05 -16.94
N HIS A 598 -21.99 -4.85 -16.50
CA HIS A 598 -22.98 -4.03 -17.18
C HIS A 598 -22.41 -2.65 -17.49
N LEU A 599 -22.58 -2.21 -18.72
CA LEU A 599 -22.22 -0.86 -19.13
C LEU A 599 -23.26 0.12 -18.58
N LEU A 600 -22.81 1.12 -17.83
CA LEU A 600 -23.68 2.15 -17.23
C LEU A 600 -23.91 3.29 -18.23
N TYR A 601 -22.82 3.89 -18.71
CA TYR A 601 -22.83 4.94 -19.72
C TYR A 601 -21.45 5.09 -20.35
N THR A 602 -21.45 5.69 -21.54
CA THR A 602 -20.26 6.23 -22.21
C THR A 602 -20.63 7.62 -22.66
N SER A 603 -19.99 8.66 -22.12
CA SER A 603 -20.31 10.04 -22.48
C SER A 603 -19.15 10.68 -23.20
N SER A 604 -19.41 11.19 -24.40
CA SER A 604 -18.47 12.02 -25.16
C SER A 604 -18.54 13.50 -24.77
N THR A 605 -19.59 13.91 -24.04
CA THR A 605 -19.86 15.31 -23.69
C THR A 605 -19.60 15.57 -22.21
N ALA A 606 -18.70 16.52 -21.95
CA ALA A 606 -18.32 16.96 -20.61
C ALA A 606 -19.41 17.83 -19.96
N GLY A 607 -20.43 17.20 -19.38
CA GLY A 607 -21.47 17.86 -18.59
C GLY A 607 -21.11 17.97 -17.10
N SER A 608 -21.68 18.94 -16.39
CA SER A 608 -21.51 19.10 -14.94
C SER A 608 -22.46 18.23 -14.10
N SER A 609 -23.56 17.75 -14.69
CA SER A 609 -24.48 16.81 -14.04
C SER A 609 -24.98 15.80 -15.04
N LEU A 610 -25.03 14.53 -14.63
CA LEU A 610 -25.53 13.42 -15.45
C LEU A 610 -26.60 12.67 -14.66
N ASN A 611 -27.83 12.68 -15.17
CA ASN A 611 -28.95 11.97 -14.57
C ASN A 611 -29.24 10.71 -15.39
N LEU A 612 -29.09 9.54 -14.77
CA LEU A 612 -29.20 8.24 -15.40
C LEU A 612 -30.36 7.46 -14.79
N THR A 613 -31.17 6.85 -15.65
CA THR A 613 -32.21 5.89 -15.21
C THR A 613 -31.78 4.49 -15.60
N LEU A 614 -31.51 3.64 -14.61
CA LEU A 614 -30.99 2.30 -14.84
C LEU A 614 -32.09 1.28 -15.08
N ARG A 615 -31.95 0.57 -16.20
CA ARG A 615 -32.73 -0.62 -16.54
C ARG A 615 -31.77 -1.72 -16.97
N PHE A 616 -31.69 -2.79 -16.19
CA PHE A 616 -30.87 -3.96 -16.53
C PHE A 616 -31.54 -4.72 -17.67
N THR A 617 -31.01 -4.58 -18.88
CA THR A 617 -31.48 -5.30 -20.07
C THR A 617 -30.34 -6.16 -20.64
N LYS A 618 -30.68 -7.20 -21.42
CA LYS A 618 -29.69 -8.03 -22.14
C LYS A 618 -28.74 -7.22 -23.02
N LYS A 619 -29.13 -6.02 -23.46
CA LYS A 619 -28.31 -5.14 -24.30
C LYS A 619 -27.17 -4.46 -23.54
N ASN A 620 -27.36 -4.19 -22.25
CA ASN A 620 -26.36 -3.52 -21.41
C ASN A 620 -25.40 -4.51 -20.73
N TYR A 621 -25.63 -5.82 -20.90
CA TYR A 621 -24.80 -6.88 -20.35
C TYR A 621 -23.58 -7.13 -21.25
N CYS A 622 -22.38 -6.98 -20.70
CA CYS A 622 -21.13 -7.26 -21.38
C CYS A 622 -20.69 -8.70 -21.06
N SER A 623 -20.86 -9.62 -22.03
CA SER A 623 -20.49 -11.03 -21.87
C SER A 623 -18.97 -11.22 -21.89
N HIS A 624 -18.48 -12.30 -21.28
CA HIS A 624 -17.07 -12.65 -21.35
C HIS A 624 -16.72 -13.23 -22.73
N SER A 625 -15.55 -12.86 -23.27
CA SER A 625 -15.02 -13.35 -24.57
C SER A 625 -15.07 -14.88 -24.68
N HIS A 626 -14.59 -15.58 -23.65
CA HIS A 626 -14.60 -17.04 -23.52
C HIS A 626 -16.00 -17.69 -23.63
N ASP A 627 -17.03 -17.05 -23.06
CA ASP A 627 -18.39 -17.59 -23.08
C ASP A 627 -19.01 -17.49 -24.48
N ILE A 628 -18.65 -16.43 -25.23
CA ILE A 628 -19.14 -16.21 -26.59
C ILE A 628 -18.46 -17.15 -27.60
N PHE A 629 -17.14 -17.31 -27.50
CA PHE A 629 -16.38 -18.16 -28.43
C PHE A 629 -16.53 -19.67 -28.17
N ASN A 630 -17.27 -20.09 -27.13
CA ASN A 630 -17.51 -21.49 -26.77
C ASN A 630 -16.21 -22.33 -26.77
N LEU A 631 -15.12 -21.75 -26.25
CA LEU A 631 -13.75 -22.27 -26.27
C LEU A 631 -13.53 -23.45 -25.30
N ARG A 632 -14.48 -24.39 -25.21
CA ARG A 632 -14.36 -25.55 -24.31
C ARG A 632 -13.42 -26.63 -24.82
N ASN A 633 -13.06 -26.64 -26.10
CA ASN A 633 -12.43 -27.82 -26.72
C ASN A 633 -11.12 -27.61 -27.49
N GLU A 634 -10.53 -26.41 -27.60
CA GLU A 634 -9.22 -26.30 -28.27
C GLU A 634 -8.22 -25.42 -27.53
N THR A 635 -7.01 -25.94 -27.39
CA THR A 635 -5.79 -25.32 -26.85
C THR A 635 -5.29 -24.17 -27.72
N TYR A 636 -6.11 -23.15 -27.97
CA TYR A 636 -5.66 -21.94 -28.66
C TYR A 636 -4.96 -21.00 -27.67
N LYS A 637 -3.70 -20.65 -27.98
CA LYS A 637 -2.95 -19.60 -27.30
C LYS A 637 -3.75 -18.28 -27.38
N ILE A 638 -3.96 -17.65 -26.22
CA ILE A 638 -4.65 -16.37 -25.99
C ILE A 638 -4.34 -15.28 -27.04
N ARG A 639 -3.12 -15.28 -27.63
CA ARG A 639 -2.71 -14.33 -28.68
C ARG A 639 -3.58 -14.31 -29.96
N ASN A 640 -4.26 -15.41 -30.31
CA ASN A 640 -5.09 -15.46 -31.52
C ASN A 640 -6.53 -14.96 -31.31
N VAL A 641 -6.96 -14.73 -30.06
CA VAL A 641 -8.35 -14.31 -29.75
C VAL A 641 -8.55 -12.81 -30.02
N VAL A 642 -7.54 -11.98 -29.73
CA VAL A 642 -7.60 -10.52 -29.95
C VAL A 642 -7.83 -10.17 -31.43
N ALA A 643 -7.23 -10.94 -32.35
CA ALA A 643 -7.44 -10.76 -33.80
C ALA A 643 -8.89 -11.03 -34.24
N LYS A 644 -9.69 -11.71 -33.41
CA LYS A 644 -11.10 -12.03 -33.68
C LYS A 644 -12.07 -11.08 -32.95
N TYR A 645 -11.60 -10.08 -32.22
CA TYR A 645 -12.47 -9.17 -31.46
C TYR A 645 -13.46 -8.40 -32.34
N HIS A 646 -13.05 -8.00 -33.54
CA HIS A 646 -13.98 -7.36 -34.48
C HIS A 646 -15.12 -8.32 -34.92
N THR A 647 -14.87 -9.63 -35.00
CA THR A 647 -15.92 -10.60 -35.36
C THR A 647 -17.00 -10.77 -34.28
N LEU A 648 -16.70 -10.44 -33.01
CA LEU A 648 -17.70 -10.43 -31.94
C LEU A 648 -18.69 -9.27 -32.08
N CYS A 649 -18.27 -8.19 -32.74
CA CYS A 649 -19.11 -7.03 -33.02
C CYS A 649 -19.84 -7.15 -34.37
N ASP A 650 -19.64 -8.24 -35.13
CA ASP A 650 -20.26 -8.44 -36.43
C ASP A 650 -21.67 -9.02 -36.30
N ASN A 651 -22.65 -8.25 -36.78
CA ASN A 651 -24.08 -8.59 -36.76
C ASN A 651 -24.44 -9.76 -37.67
N THR A 652 -23.56 -10.18 -38.58
CA THR A 652 -23.88 -11.19 -39.60
C THR A 652 -23.72 -12.65 -39.13
N THR A 653 -22.99 -12.88 -38.04
CA THR A 653 -22.58 -14.23 -37.60
C THR A 653 -23.35 -14.80 -36.39
N SER A 654 -24.27 -14.04 -35.76
CA SER A 654 -25.01 -14.56 -34.59
C SER A 654 -26.51 -14.24 -34.68
N ASN A 655 -27.38 -15.23 -34.40
CA ASN A 655 -28.85 -15.07 -34.30
C ASN A 655 -29.28 -14.24 -33.06
N SER A 656 -28.39 -13.40 -32.52
CA SER A 656 -28.59 -12.59 -31.32
C SER A 656 -28.34 -11.12 -31.63
N SER A 657 -29.01 -10.22 -30.89
CA SER A 657 -28.89 -8.77 -31.03
C SER A 657 -27.45 -8.25 -31.01
N PRO A 658 -27.13 -7.13 -31.70
CA PRO A 658 -25.80 -6.50 -31.69
C PRO A 658 -25.26 -6.39 -30.28
N LEU A 659 -24.05 -6.93 -30.07
CA LEU A 659 -23.38 -6.86 -28.78
C LEU A 659 -22.84 -5.44 -28.58
N LEU A 660 -23.22 -4.76 -27.49
CA LEU A 660 -22.74 -3.40 -27.21
C LEU A 660 -21.30 -3.39 -26.66
N CYS A 661 -20.97 -4.40 -25.87
CA CYS A 661 -19.70 -4.51 -25.15
C CYS A 661 -19.39 -5.97 -24.79
N PHE A 662 -18.11 -6.29 -24.66
CA PHE A 662 -17.63 -7.55 -24.08
C PHE A 662 -16.40 -7.32 -23.21
N VAL A 663 -16.12 -8.30 -22.36
CA VAL A 663 -14.97 -8.28 -21.45
C VAL A 663 -14.08 -9.48 -21.73
N ASP A 664 -12.78 -9.24 -21.75
CA ASP A 664 -11.73 -10.26 -21.79
C ASP A 664 -10.86 -10.15 -20.53
N ASP A 665 -9.86 -11.03 -20.35
CA ASP A 665 -8.95 -11.02 -19.19
C ASP A 665 -8.18 -9.72 -18.99
N ASP A 666 -7.69 -9.13 -20.07
CA ASP A 666 -6.89 -7.89 -20.03
C ASP A 666 -7.60 -6.67 -20.61
N TYR A 667 -8.71 -6.86 -21.32
CA TYR A 667 -9.36 -5.81 -22.11
C TYR A 667 -10.86 -5.68 -21.82
N PHE A 668 -11.34 -4.44 -21.78
CA PHE A 668 -12.76 -4.12 -21.86
C PHE A 668 -13.02 -3.51 -23.24
N CYS A 669 -13.97 -4.07 -24.00
CA CYS A 669 -14.20 -3.67 -25.39
C CYS A 669 -15.62 -3.16 -25.62
N LEU A 670 -15.74 -2.11 -26.42
CA LEU A 670 -16.99 -1.55 -26.94
C LEU A 670 -17.10 -1.87 -28.42
N CYS A 671 -18.30 -2.20 -28.89
CA CYS A 671 -18.57 -2.38 -30.31
C CYS A 671 -19.09 -1.07 -30.91
N ASP A 672 -18.40 -0.58 -31.94
CA ASP A 672 -18.85 0.57 -32.72
C ASP A 672 -19.89 0.15 -33.78
N ILE A 673 -20.60 1.14 -34.33
CA ILE A 673 -21.61 1.01 -35.39
C ILE A 673 -21.03 0.33 -36.64
N ASN A 674 -19.73 0.47 -36.87
CA ASN A 674 -19.00 -0.15 -37.98
C ASN A 674 -18.60 -1.62 -37.73
N ASN A 675 -19.19 -2.28 -36.74
CA ASN A 675 -18.84 -3.64 -36.30
C ASN A 675 -17.37 -3.79 -35.87
N THR A 676 -16.74 -2.71 -35.42
CA THR A 676 -15.35 -2.74 -34.93
C THR A 676 -15.32 -2.71 -33.40
N ALA A 677 -14.60 -3.65 -32.79
CA ALA A 677 -14.28 -3.61 -31.37
C ALA A 677 -13.21 -2.54 -31.06
N GLN A 678 -13.51 -1.62 -30.16
CA GLN A 678 -12.57 -0.71 -29.54
C GLN A 678 -12.28 -1.19 -28.11
N CYS A 679 -11.04 -1.59 -27.84
CA CYS A 679 -10.66 -2.24 -26.60
C CYS A 679 -9.72 -1.37 -25.78
N PHE A 680 -10.01 -1.26 -24.49
CA PHE A 680 -9.20 -0.54 -23.53
C PHE A 680 -8.57 -1.52 -22.54
N LEU A 681 -7.33 -1.25 -22.13
CA LEU A 681 -6.69 -2.06 -21.11
C LEU A 681 -7.46 -1.91 -19.79
N TYR A 682 -7.89 -3.04 -19.22
CA TYR A 682 -8.74 -3.07 -18.04
C TYR A 682 -8.18 -3.97 -16.95
N ASN A 683 -7.85 -3.37 -15.80
CA ASN A 683 -7.36 -4.14 -14.66
C ASN A 683 -8.52 -4.69 -13.81
N LYS A 684 -8.82 -5.99 -13.97
CA LYS A 684 -9.83 -6.71 -13.18
C LYS A 684 -9.55 -6.74 -11.67
N LYS A 685 -8.36 -6.38 -11.19
CA LYS A 685 -7.97 -6.47 -9.78
C LYS A 685 -8.32 -5.24 -8.94
N PHE A 686 -8.92 -4.19 -9.51
CA PHE A 686 -9.22 -2.96 -8.79
C PHE A 686 -10.14 -3.16 -7.57
N ASP A 687 -11.08 -4.09 -7.65
CA ASP A 687 -12.01 -4.46 -6.60
C ASP A 687 -11.55 -5.68 -5.78
N GLN A 688 -10.41 -6.31 -6.12
CA GLN A 688 -9.93 -7.47 -5.39
C GLN A 688 -9.14 -7.07 -4.14
N CYS A 689 -9.36 -7.78 -3.04
CA CYS A 689 -8.62 -7.60 -1.81
C CYS A 689 -8.27 -8.94 -1.13
N LYS A 690 -7.54 -8.92 0.00
CA LYS A 690 -7.06 -10.12 0.73
C LYS A 690 -7.53 -10.17 2.20
N GLN A 691 -8.56 -9.41 2.55
CA GLN A 691 -8.99 -9.20 3.93
C GLN A 691 -9.91 -10.33 4.44
N CYS A 692 -10.50 -11.13 3.54
CA CYS A 692 -11.42 -12.22 3.87
C CYS A 692 -10.69 -13.53 4.19
N LEU A 693 -11.27 -14.31 5.09
CA LEU A 693 -10.79 -15.62 5.53
C LEU A 693 -11.60 -16.75 4.88
N ALA A 694 -11.18 -18.00 5.12
CA ALA A 694 -11.85 -19.21 4.67
C ALA A 694 -12.09 -19.30 3.13
N GLY A 695 -11.33 -18.54 2.33
CA GLY A 695 -11.53 -18.47 0.89
C GLY A 695 -12.73 -17.62 0.45
N GLY A 696 -13.22 -16.73 1.31
CA GLY A 696 -14.24 -15.73 0.94
C GLY A 696 -13.73 -14.75 -0.11
N GLN A 697 -14.64 -14.35 -1.01
CA GLN A 697 -14.34 -13.38 -2.08
C GLN A 697 -14.32 -11.97 -1.49
N CYS A 698 -13.18 -11.30 -1.60
CA CYS A 698 -12.96 -9.97 -1.05
C CYS A 698 -13.18 -8.91 -2.11
N ILE A 699 -14.13 -8.00 -1.84
CA ILE A 699 -14.50 -6.90 -2.72
C ILE A 699 -14.15 -5.59 -2.02
N LYS A 700 -13.28 -4.77 -2.62
CA LYS A 700 -12.90 -3.44 -2.13
C LYS A 700 -13.96 -2.41 -2.54
N GLY A 701 -14.26 -1.46 -1.66
CA GLY A 701 -15.11 -0.30 -1.95
C GLY A 701 -14.27 0.90 -2.38
N ASP A 702 -14.33 1.99 -1.61
CA ASP A 702 -13.61 3.23 -1.92
C ASP A 702 -12.08 3.02 -1.95
N ILE A 703 -11.43 3.69 -2.89
CA ILE A 703 -10.00 3.49 -3.19
C ILE A 703 -9.15 4.01 -2.02
N ASP A 704 -9.55 5.17 -1.48
CA ASP A 704 -8.82 5.92 -0.46
C ASP A 704 -9.07 5.40 0.96
N THR A 705 -10.08 4.55 1.17
CA THR A 705 -10.42 4.03 2.50
C THR A 705 -10.09 2.54 2.62
N PRO A 706 -9.01 2.15 3.35
CA PRO A 706 -8.60 0.75 3.44
C PRO A 706 -9.57 -0.14 4.23
N SER A 707 -10.47 0.46 5.01
CA SER A 707 -11.51 -0.23 5.79
C SER A 707 -12.78 -0.55 4.98
N ASP A 708 -12.95 0.04 3.79
CA ASP A 708 -14.14 -0.19 2.97
C ASP A 708 -13.97 -1.43 2.09
N TYR A 709 -14.39 -2.58 2.63
CA TYR A 709 -14.42 -3.86 1.91
C TYR A 709 -15.62 -4.71 2.35
N LEU A 710 -16.03 -5.62 1.48
CA LEU A 710 -17.04 -6.64 1.73
C LEU A 710 -16.47 -8.03 1.46
N CYS A 711 -16.75 -8.96 2.36
CA CYS A 711 -16.43 -10.36 2.19
C CYS A 711 -17.69 -11.14 1.85
N LEU A 712 -17.73 -11.74 0.66
CA LEU A 712 -18.73 -12.74 0.31
C LEU A 712 -18.25 -14.10 0.79
N CYS A 713 -18.96 -14.67 1.76
CA CYS A 713 -18.53 -15.88 2.43
C CYS A 713 -18.98 -17.15 1.70
N PRO A 714 -18.15 -18.21 1.69
CA PRO A 714 -18.57 -19.50 1.17
C PRO A 714 -19.67 -20.11 2.05
N ARG A 715 -20.37 -21.13 1.54
CA ARG A 715 -21.43 -21.84 2.27
C ARG A 715 -20.97 -22.25 3.67
N CYS A 716 -21.85 -22.10 4.66
CA CYS A 716 -21.60 -22.42 6.07
C CYS A 716 -20.54 -21.54 6.77
N HIS A 717 -20.08 -20.48 6.11
CA HIS A 717 -19.20 -19.48 6.71
C HIS A 717 -19.89 -18.13 6.78
N PHE A 718 -19.69 -17.41 7.89
CA PHE A 718 -20.29 -16.10 8.08
C PHE A 718 -19.40 -15.16 8.91
N GLY A 719 -19.79 -13.90 8.99
CA GLY A 719 -19.05 -12.82 9.62
C GLY A 719 -18.41 -11.88 8.61
N SER A 720 -17.98 -10.72 9.09
CA SER A 720 -17.37 -9.63 8.33
C SER A 720 -16.14 -10.01 7.49
N LYS A 721 -15.40 -11.03 7.93
CA LYS A 721 -14.24 -11.62 7.26
C LYS A 721 -14.43 -13.11 7.00
N CYS A 722 -15.65 -13.66 7.07
CA CYS A 722 -15.92 -15.10 6.96
C CYS A 722 -15.17 -15.95 7.99
N GLN A 723 -15.02 -15.39 9.20
CA GLN A 723 -14.24 -15.97 10.30
C GLN A 723 -14.99 -17.07 11.06
N HIS A 724 -16.31 -17.16 10.93
CA HIS A 724 -17.12 -18.13 11.65
C HIS A 724 -17.47 -19.31 10.74
N ASN A 725 -17.48 -20.51 11.32
CA ASN A 725 -17.80 -21.76 10.63
C ASN A 725 -18.97 -22.46 11.34
N THR A 726 -20.00 -22.83 10.60
CA THR A 726 -21.21 -23.54 11.08
C THR A 726 -21.33 -24.98 10.56
N GLU A 727 -20.28 -25.52 9.92
CA GLU A 727 -20.26 -26.92 9.49
C GLU A 727 -20.15 -27.88 10.69
N LEU A 728 -21.13 -28.77 10.87
CA LEU A 728 -21.02 -30.03 11.62
C LEU A 728 -20.10 -29.99 12.87
N PHE A 729 -20.63 -29.56 14.02
CA PHE A 729 -19.90 -29.43 15.29
C PHE A 729 -18.76 -28.38 15.34
N SER A 730 -18.59 -27.52 14.32
CA SER A 730 -17.56 -26.47 14.31
C SER A 730 -17.95 -25.14 15.00
N PHE A 731 -19.10 -25.08 15.69
CA PHE A 731 -19.57 -23.84 16.31
C PHE A 731 -18.56 -23.33 17.34
N SER A 732 -17.98 -22.16 17.08
CA SER A 732 -17.09 -21.51 18.02
C SER A 732 -17.88 -20.76 19.09
N LEU A 733 -17.35 -20.69 20.32
CA LEU A 733 -17.95 -19.87 21.38
C LEU A 733 -18.04 -18.40 20.96
N VAL A 734 -17.06 -17.93 20.18
CA VAL A 734 -17.01 -16.57 19.61
C VAL A 734 -18.20 -16.34 18.67
N SER A 735 -18.47 -17.24 17.73
CA SER A 735 -19.57 -17.09 16.75
C SER A 735 -20.95 -17.03 17.40
N LEU A 736 -21.13 -17.68 18.54
CA LEU A 736 -22.41 -17.69 19.27
C LEU A 736 -22.64 -16.40 20.07
N LEU A 737 -21.58 -15.82 20.65
CA LEU A 737 -21.69 -14.68 21.55
C LEU A 737 -21.58 -13.32 20.83
N SER A 738 -20.81 -13.27 19.74
CA SER A 738 -20.42 -12.00 19.09
C SER A 738 -21.58 -11.13 18.61
N PRO A 739 -22.65 -11.66 17.99
CA PRO A 739 -23.70 -10.78 17.46
C PRO A 739 -24.51 -10.06 18.55
N ASP A 740 -24.61 -10.63 19.76
CA ASP A 740 -25.25 -9.97 20.90
C ASP A 740 -24.33 -8.95 21.59
N LEU A 741 -23.03 -9.24 21.62
CA LEU A 741 -22.03 -8.32 22.17
C LEU A 741 -21.80 -7.09 21.29
N LEU A 742 -22.05 -7.19 19.98
CA LEU A 742 -21.91 -6.12 18.99
C LEU A 742 -23.24 -5.41 18.66
N SER A 743 -24.34 -5.79 19.31
CA SER A 743 -25.66 -5.20 19.04
C SER A 743 -25.68 -3.69 19.32
N SER A 744 -26.26 -2.91 18.41
CA SER A 744 -26.44 -1.45 18.54
C SER A 744 -27.40 -1.06 19.67
N SER A 745 -28.24 -1.98 20.14
CA SER A 745 -29.17 -1.75 21.25
C SER A 745 -28.46 -1.91 22.59
N LEU A 746 -28.20 -0.79 23.27
CA LEU A 746 -27.49 -0.74 24.55
C LEU A 746 -28.14 -1.61 25.64
N GLY A 747 -29.47 -1.69 25.66
CA GLY A 747 -30.22 -2.54 26.60
C GLY A 747 -29.99 -4.03 26.36
N LYS A 748 -30.09 -4.49 25.11
CA LYS A 748 -29.87 -5.90 24.74
C LYS A 748 -28.43 -6.33 24.97
N GLN A 749 -27.49 -5.44 24.67
CA GLN A 749 -26.06 -5.67 24.89
C GLN A 749 -25.74 -5.88 26.38
N LYS A 750 -26.29 -5.05 27.28
CA LYS A 750 -26.07 -5.17 28.74
C LYS A 750 -26.67 -6.45 29.32
N VAL A 751 -27.89 -6.81 28.92
CA VAL A 751 -28.55 -8.04 29.40
C VAL A 751 -27.80 -9.29 28.94
N SER A 752 -27.43 -9.36 27.66
CA SER A 752 -26.70 -10.50 27.10
C SER A 752 -25.32 -10.65 27.75
N LEU A 753 -24.60 -9.54 27.93
CA LEU A 753 -23.32 -9.53 28.65
C LEU A 753 -23.43 -10.06 30.08
N SER A 754 -24.44 -9.61 30.83
CA SER A 754 -24.69 -10.06 32.20
C SER A 754 -24.97 -11.57 32.24
N MET A 755 -25.81 -12.07 31.33
CA MET A 755 -26.13 -13.50 31.22
C MET A 755 -24.89 -14.35 30.92
N TYR A 756 -24.06 -13.93 29.95
CA TYR A 756 -22.88 -14.68 29.52
C TYR A 756 -21.77 -14.77 30.57
N ILE A 757 -21.71 -13.83 31.52
CA ILE A 757 -20.78 -13.90 32.65
C ILE A 757 -21.41 -14.68 33.81
N SER A 758 -22.68 -14.43 34.13
CA SER A 758 -23.35 -14.98 35.31
C SER A 758 -23.52 -16.50 35.24
N VAL A 759 -23.94 -17.05 34.08
CA VAL A 759 -24.19 -18.50 33.95
C VAL A 759 -22.92 -19.34 34.15
N PRO A 760 -21.80 -19.08 33.45
CA PRO A 760 -20.54 -19.81 33.67
C PRO A 760 -19.94 -19.56 35.05
N ALA A 761 -20.11 -18.36 35.63
CA ALA A 761 -19.66 -18.08 36.99
C ALA A 761 -20.41 -18.94 38.01
N MET A 762 -21.74 -19.09 37.87
CA MET A 762 -22.53 -19.97 38.73
C MET A 762 -22.12 -21.45 38.58
N LEU A 763 -21.87 -21.91 37.35
CA LEU A 763 -21.35 -23.26 37.09
C LEU A 763 -19.98 -23.47 37.76
N LEU A 764 -19.09 -22.47 37.70
CA LEU A 764 -17.78 -22.53 38.33
C LEU A 764 -17.88 -22.54 39.86
N ILE A 765 -18.69 -21.67 40.47
CA ILE A 765 -18.85 -21.58 41.93
C ILE A 765 -19.45 -22.87 42.49
N TYR A 766 -20.50 -23.39 41.85
CA TYR A 766 -21.09 -24.65 42.29
C TYR A 766 -20.14 -25.83 42.03
N GLY A 767 -19.48 -25.83 40.86
CA GLY A 767 -18.50 -26.84 40.48
C GLY A 767 -17.28 -26.88 41.40
N THR A 768 -16.75 -25.74 41.86
CA THR A 768 -15.60 -25.70 42.78
C THR A 768 -15.94 -26.38 44.10
N ILE A 769 -17.11 -26.09 44.68
CA ILE A 769 -17.56 -26.71 45.93
C ILE A 769 -17.68 -28.22 45.75
N SER A 770 -18.41 -28.67 44.72
CA SER A 770 -18.66 -30.08 44.45
C SER A 770 -17.39 -30.86 44.09
N ASN A 771 -16.53 -30.32 43.21
CA ASN A 771 -15.28 -30.95 42.81
C ASN A 771 -14.27 -30.98 43.96
N PHE A 772 -14.26 -29.97 44.83
CA PHE A 772 -13.41 -29.95 46.03
C PHE A 772 -13.81 -31.05 47.03
N LEU A 773 -15.10 -31.16 47.36
CA LEU A 773 -15.61 -32.22 48.26
C LEU A 773 -15.33 -33.62 47.67
N SER A 774 -15.49 -33.77 46.37
CA SER A 774 -15.18 -35.00 45.64
C SER A 774 -13.67 -35.32 45.68
N LEU A 775 -12.82 -34.32 45.44
CA LEU A 775 -11.37 -34.47 45.45
C LEU A 775 -10.87 -34.93 46.83
N VAL A 776 -11.40 -34.36 47.91
CA VAL A 776 -11.04 -34.76 49.28
C VAL A 776 -11.44 -36.21 49.54
N THR A 777 -12.60 -36.64 49.05
CA THR A 777 -13.09 -38.02 49.19
C THR A 777 -12.20 -39.02 48.41
N PHE A 778 -11.90 -38.73 47.14
CA PHE A 778 -11.10 -39.62 46.29
C PHE A 778 -9.60 -39.56 46.58
N ARG A 779 -9.12 -38.58 47.36
CA ARG A 779 -7.73 -38.54 47.84
C ARG A 779 -7.43 -39.62 48.88
N GLN A 780 -8.46 -40.14 49.55
CA GLN A 780 -8.27 -41.17 50.58
C GLN A 780 -7.63 -42.45 50.01
N PRO A 781 -6.81 -43.17 50.80
CA PRO A 781 -6.16 -44.39 50.33
C PRO A 781 -7.15 -45.50 49.97
N ARG A 782 -8.21 -45.67 50.77
CA ARG A 782 -9.22 -46.73 50.61
C ARG A 782 -10.01 -46.60 49.31
N THR A 783 -10.30 -45.38 48.89
CA THR A 783 -11.05 -45.12 47.64
C THR A 783 -10.20 -45.42 46.39
N ARG A 784 -8.87 -45.42 46.50
CA ARG A 784 -7.91 -45.67 45.41
C ARG A 784 -7.36 -47.09 45.35
N LEU A 785 -7.96 -48.03 46.07
CA LEU A 785 -7.61 -49.46 45.97
C LEU A 785 -7.98 -50.05 44.60
N ASN A 786 -9.04 -49.53 43.98
CA ASN A 786 -9.51 -49.95 42.66
C ASN A 786 -9.23 -48.89 41.59
N GLY A 787 -9.14 -49.30 40.33
CA GLY A 787 -8.94 -48.43 39.17
C GLY A 787 -9.94 -47.27 39.10
N ALA A 788 -11.22 -47.55 39.36
CA ALA A 788 -12.30 -46.56 39.35
C ALA A 788 -12.03 -45.33 40.24
N GLY A 789 -11.39 -45.52 41.39
CA GLY A 789 -11.03 -44.41 42.29
C GLY A 789 -10.00 -43.45 41.70
N HIS A 790 -9.06 -43.98 40.91
CA HIS A 790 -8.08 -43.16 40.19
C HIS A 790 -8.73 -42.37 39.05
N TYR A 791 -9.67 -42.97 38.30
CA TYR A 791 -10.42 -42.26 37.27
C TYR A 791 -11.24 -41.11 37.85
N PHE A 792 -11.93 -41.30 38.98
CA PHE A 792 -12.68 -40.22 39.64
C PHE A 792 -11.77 -39.12 40.19
N PHE A 793 -10.64 -39.48 40.81
CA PHE A 793 -9.68 -38.50 41.32
C PHE A 793 -9.13 -37.61 40.20
N THR A 794 -8.74 -38.19 39.06
CA THR A 794 -8.26 -37.41 37.92
C THR A 794 -9.40 -36.63 37.24
N GLY A 795 -10.60 -37.21 37.20
CA GLY A 795 -11.79 -36.56 36.66
C GLY A 795 -12.16 -35.28 37.39
N THR A 796 -12.06 -35.21 38.72
CA THR A 796 -12.37 -33.96 39.46
C THR A 796 -11.37 -32.84 39.16
N ILE A 797 -10.11 -33.17 38.88
CA ILE A 797 -9.08 -32.18 38.50
C ILE A 797 -9.39 -31.60 37.11
N PHE A 798 -9.63 -32.45 36.11
CA PHE A 798 -9.93 -31.98 34.76
C PHE A 798 -11.29 -31.28 34.66
N SER A 799 -12.31 -31.72 35.41
CA SER A 799 -13.60 -31.02 35.51
C SER A 799 -13.46 -29.62 36.11
N GLN A 800 -12.55 -29.44 37.07
CA GLN A 800 -12.30 -28.11 37.61
C GLN A 800 -11.53 -27.22 36.62
N LEU A 801 -10.55 -27.81 35.91
CA LEU A 801 -9.79 -27.12 34.87
C LEU A 801 -10.68 -26.67 33.71
N SER A 802 -11.61 -27.51 33.24
CA SER A 802 -12.53 -27.19 32.15
C SER A 802 -13.47 -26.04 32.50
N LEU A 803 -14.06 -26.05 33.71
CA LEU A 803 -14.94 -24.98 34.18
C LEU A 803 -14.19 -23.64 34.32
N PHE A 804 -12.96 -23.68 34.83
CA PHE A 804 -12.12 -22.48 34.90
C PHE A 804 -11.79 -21.95 33.50
N CYS A 805 -11.33 -22.80 32.59
CA CYS A 805 -11.01 -22.42 31.21
C CYS A 805 -12.25 -21.88 30.46
N LEU A 806 -13.45 -22.40 30.73
CA LEU A 806 -14.69 -21.93 30.13
C LEU A 806 -14.97 -20.46 30.49
N LEU A 807 -14.94 -20.12 31.78
CA LEU A 807 -15.16 -18.74 32.24
C LEU A 807 -14.04 -17.82 31.73
N SER A 808 -12.77 -18.24 31.83
CA SER A 808 -11.64 -17.44 31.35
C SER A 808 -11.71 -17.18 29.85
N LYS A 809 -12.13 -18.16 29.04
CA LYS A 809 -12.29 -17.97 27.58
C LYS A 809 -13.41 -16.98 27.26
N ILE A 810 -14.54 -17.02 27.97
CA ILE A 810 -15.63 -16.05 27.78
C ILE A 810 -15.19 -14.64 28.17
N LEU A 811 -14.50 -14.48 29.29
CA LEU A 811 -13.95 -13.19 29.71
C LEU A 811 -12.94 -12.65 28.69
N HIS A 812 -12.04 -13.51 28.18
CA HIS A 812 -11.08 -13.15 27.13
C HIS A 812 -11.77 -12.65 25.85
N ILE A 813 -12.85 -13.30 25.42
CA ILE A 813 -13.65 -12.87 24.26
C ILE A 813 -14.28 -11.49 24.51
N ILE A 814 -14.88 -11.28 25.68
CA ILE A 814 -15.53 -10.01 26.05
C ILE A 814 -14.52 -8.85 26.08
N ILE A 815 -13.35 -9.06 26.69
CA ILE A 815 -12.30 -8.03 26.79
C ILE A 815 -11.81 -7.61 25.40
N ASN A 816 -11.63 -8.59 24.51
CA ASN A 816 -11.18 -8.36 23.14
C ASN A 816 -12.20 -7.64 22.25
N ILE A 817 -13.49 -7.99 22.37
CA ILE A 817 -14.58 -7.31 21.65
C ILE A 817 -14.75 -5.86 22.15
N ARG A 818 -14.54 -5.61 23.45
CA ARG A 818 -14.61 -4.26 24.03
C ARG A 818 -13.40 -3.39 23.73
N GLY A 819 -12.37 -3.91 23.06
CA GLY A 819 -11.17 -3.16 22.67
C GLY A 819 -10.31 -2.71 23.86
N LEU A 820 -10.40 -3.40 25.01
CA LEU A 820 -9.55 -3.13 26.18
C LEU A 820 -8.11 -3.51 25.86
N PHE A 821 -7.17 -2.61 26.21
CA PHE A 821 -5.76 -2.76 25.84
C PHE A 821 -5.11 -3.94 26.59
N ILE A 822 -4.83 -5.02 25.87
CA ILE A 822 -3.95 -6.12 26.31
C ILE A 822 -2.71 -6.11 25.42
N GLN A 823 -1.54 -6.32 26.01
CA GLN A 823 -0.30 -6.51 25.25
C GLN A 823 -0.48 -7.60 24.16
N PRO A 824 -0.10 -7.35 22.89
CA PRO A 824 -0.40 -8.26 21.77
C PRO A 824 0.10 -9.69 21.96
N ILE A 825 1.28 -9.85 22.56
CA ILE A 825 1.90 -11.16 22.83
C ILE A 825 1.05 -11.94 23.84
N ILE A 826 0.74 -11.32 24.99
CA ILE A 826 -0.08 -11.94 26.04
C ILE A 826 -1.45 -12.33 25.48
N ASN A 827 -2.06 -11.44 24.70
CA ASN A 827 -3.37 -11.69 24.11
C ASN A 827 -3.36 -12.91 23.18
N THR A 828 -2.32 -13.04 22.33
CA THR A 828 -2.16 -14.15 21.40
C THR A 828 -1.90 -15.47 22.15
N VAL A 829 -1.06 -15.42 23.18
CA VAL A 829 -0.77 -16.59 24.03
C VAL A 829 -2.02 -17.07 24.76
N LEU A 830 -2.80 -16.16 25.34
CA LEU A 830 -4.07 -16.48 26.01
C LEU A 830 -5.08 -17.10 25.03
N CYS A 831 -5.22 -16.55 23.81
CA CYS A 831 -6.08 -17.09 22.76
C CYS A 831 -5.77 -18.56 22.44
N LYS A 832 -4.47 -18.89 22.30
CA LYS A 832 -3.98 -20.24 22.00
C LYS A 832 -4.17 -21.20 23.18
N ILE A 833 -3.70 -20.82 24.36
CA ILE A 833 -3.69 -21.69 25.55
C ILE A 833 -5.11 -21.96 26.05
N LEU A 834 -5.98 -20.94 26.15
CA LEU A 834 -7.34 -21.12 26.66
C LEU A 834 -8.18 -22.00 25.72
N SER A 835 -7.99 -21.88 24.40
CA SER A 835 -8.69 -22.73 23.43
C SER A 835 -8.24 -24.18 23.54
N PHE A 836 -6.94 -24.43 23.54
CA PHE A 836 -6.37 -25.78 23.67
C PHE A 836 -6.75 -26.46 24.99
N LEU A 837 -6.60 -25.77 26.12
CA LEU A 837 -6.89 -26.34 27.44
C LEU A 837 -8.38 -26.65 27.61
N LEU A 838 -9.27 -25.76 27.15
CA LEU A 838 -10.71 -26.00 27.21
C LEU A 838 -11.12 -27.22 26.39
N SER A 839 -10.62 -27.32 25.16
CA SER A 839 -10.89 -28.46 24.27
C SER A 839 -10.39 -29.76 24.88
N SER A 840 -9.10 -29.82 25.25
CA SER A 840 -8.46 -31.04 25.74
C SER A 840 -9.03 -31.51 27.08
N SER A 841 -9.17 -30.62 28.07
CA SER A 841 -9.66 -30.97 29.42
C SER A 841 -11.08 -31.55 29.38
N ASN A 842 -11.97 -30.96 28.57
CA ASN A 842 -13.33 -31.44 28.41
C ASN A 842 -13.37 -32.85 27.79
N ARG A 843 -12.54 -33.12 26.76
CA ARG A 843 -12.47 -34.46 26.14
C ARG A 843 -11.90 -35.51 27.08
N ILE A 844 -10.87 -35.17 27.85
CA ILE A 844 -10.29 -36.06 28.86
C ILE A 844 -11.37 -36.49 29.86
N CYS A 845 -12.20 -35.56 30.35
CA CYS A 845 -13.31 -35.90 31.24
C CYS A 845 -14.24 -36.96 30.64
N TYR A 846 -14.69 -36.79 29.40
CA TYR A 846 -15.57 -37.77 28.74
C TYR A 846 -14.95 -39.15 28.64
N TRP A 847 -13.66 -39.25 28.28
CA TRP A 847 -12.96 -40.53 28.22
C TRP A 847 -12.82 -41.17 29.60
N LEU A 848 -12.48 -40.42 30.64
CA LEU A 848 -12.38 -40.96 32.01
C LEU A 848 -13.71 -41.57 32.48
N ILE A 849 -14.84 -40.93 32.15
CA ILE A 849 -16.19 -41.45 32.47
C ILE A 849 -16.47 -42.76 31.73
N VAL A 850 -16.06 -42.87 30.46
CA VAL A 850 -16.19 -44.11 29.68
C VAL A 850 -15.37 -45.24 30.30
N PHE A 851 -14.14 -44.99 30.73
CA PHE A 851 -13.34 -46.04 31.36
C PHE A 851 -13.93 -46.49 32.71
N VAL A 852 -14.59 -45.60 33.45
CA VAL A 852 -15.37 -45.98 34.64
C VAL A 852 -16.51 -46.93 34.27
N THR A 853 -17.23 -46.71 33.17
CA THR A 853 -18.33 -47.60 32.77
C THR A 853 -17.84 -48.93 32.19
N ILE A 854 -16.73 -48.92 31.44
CA ILE A 854 -16.06 -50.14 30.97
C ILE A 854 -15.60 -50.98 32.17
N GLU A 855 -14.95 -50.39 33.17
CA GLU A 855 -14.50 -51.12 34.36
C GLU A 855 -15.70 -51.72 35.12
N ARG A 856 -16.82 -50.98 35.24
CA ARG A 856 -18.05 -51.49 35.87
C ARG A 856 -18.64 -52.71 35.14
N ILE A 857 -18.63 -52.73 33.81
CA ILE A 857 -19.08 -53.88 33.01
C ILE A 857 -18.13 -55.04 33.15
N TYR A 858 -16.82 -54.79 33.03
CA TYR A 858 -15.79 -55.80 33.13
C TYR A 858 -15.90 -56.56 34.46
N VAL A 859 -16.12 -55.85 35.57
CA VAL A 859 -16.33 -56.46 36.90
C VAL A 859 -17.63 -57.25 37.00
N THR A 860 -18.66 -56.84 36.25
CA THR A 860 -19.94 -57.56 36.21
C THR A 860 -19.88 -58.84 35.39
N ILE A 861 -19.08 -58.87 34.31
CA ILE A 861 -18.89 -60.04 33.44
C ILE A 861 -17.86 -61.02 34.04
N TYR A 862 -16.75 -60.51 34.58
CA TYR A 862 -15.62 -61.32 35.08
C TYR A 862 -15.37 -61.08 36.58
N PRO A 863 -16.24 -61.57 37.47
CA PRO A 863 -16.11 -61.33 38.91
C PRO A 863 -14.81 -61.89 39.52
N THR A 864 -14.20 -62.90 38.89
CA THR A 864 -12.97 -63.56 39.37
C THR A 864 -11.68 -62.92 38.85
N LYS A 865 -11.70 -62.27 37.68
CA LYS A 865 -10.50 -61.68 37.06
C LYS A 865 -10.38 -60.20 37.41
N ARG A 866 -9.40 -59.83 38.23
CA ARG A 866 -9.20 -58.43 38.71
C ARG A 866 -8.15 -57.61 37.95
N TRP A 867 -7.81 -57.97 36.71
CA TRP A 867 -6.76 -57.28 35.95
C TRP A 867 -7.03 -55.78 35.78
N LEU A 868 -8.20 -55.39 35.26
CA LEU A 868 -8.55 -54.00 34.99
C LEU A 868 -8.72 -53.14 36.27
N GLN A 869 -8.92 -53.78 37.43
CA GLN A 869 -9.06 -53.10 38.72
C GLN A 869 -7.71 -52.68 39.32
N LYS A 870 -6.57 -53.16 38.80
CA LYS A 870 -5.25 -52.85 39.37
C LYS A 870 -4.90 -51.37 39.16
N PRO A 871 -4.40 -50.66 40.19
CA PRO A 871 -4.14 -49.22 40.12
C PRO A 871 -3.05 -48.86 39.09
N LYS A 872 -2.06 -49.74 38.86
CA LYS A 872 -1.02 -49.54 37.83
C LYS A 872 -1.62 -49.42 36.43
N ILE A 873 -2.61 -50.26 36.11
CA ILE A 873 -3.26 -50.28 34.80
C ILE A 873 -4.12 -49.02 34.64
N ALA A 874 -4.89 -48.65 35.67
CA ALA A 874 -5.68 -47.42 35.64
C ALA A 874 -4.82 -46.16 35.42
N LYS A 875 -3.68 -46.02 36.11
CA LYS A 875 -2.74 -44.91 35.90
C LYS A 875 -2.15 -44.89 34.49
N THR A 876 -1.85 -46.07 33.93
CA THR A 876 -1.34 -46.18 32.55
C THR A 876 -2.41 -45.77 31.53
N ILE A 877 -3.66 -46.20 31.74
CA ILE A 877 -4.79 -45.79 30.89
C ILE A 877 -5.02 -44.28 30.99
N ILE A 878 -5.01 -43.70 32.19
CA ILE A 878 -5.17 -42.25 32.39
C ILE A 878 -4.10 -41.48 31.63
N THR A 879 -2.82 -41.86 31.78
CA THR A 879 -1.71 -41.18 31.11
C THR A 879 -1.81 -41.29 29.59
N LEU A 880 -2.11 -42.47 29.05
CA LEU A 880 -2.33 -42.67 27.61
C LEU A 880 -3.49 -41.83 27.07
N ILE A 881 -4.63 -41.78 27.77
CA ILE A 881 -5.77 -40.95 27.37
C ILE A 881 -5.34 -39.49 27.32
N THR A 882 -4.73 -38.98 28.40
CA THR A 882 -4.33 -37.57 28.47
C THR A 882 -3.34 -37.21 27.35
N ILE A 883 -2.37 -38.07 27.05
CA ILE A 883 -1.39 -37.83 25.97
C ILE A 883 -2.10 -37.86 24.62
N PHE A 884 -2.92 -38.88 24.34
CA PHE A 884 -3.59 -39.02 23.05
C PHE A 884 -4.58 -37.88 22.78
N THR A 885 -5.38 -37.49 23.78
CA THR A 885 -6.32 -36.37 23.64
C THR A 885 -5.61 -35.03 23.52
N CYS A 886 -4.51 -34.82 24.26
CA CYS A 886 -3.74 -33.58 24.10
C CYS A 886 -3.11 -33.53 22.70
N ALA A 887 -2.49 -34.63 22.25
CA ALA A 887 -1.88 -34.74 20.92
C ALA A 887 -2.88 -34.48 19.80
N SER A 888 -4.10 -35.02 19.89
CA SER A 888 -5.13 -34.84 18.87
C SER A 888 -5.61 -33.39 18.72
N HIS A 889 -5.44 -32.56 19.76
CA HIS A 889 -5.81 -31.14 19.78
C HIS A 889 -4.61 -30.17 19.67
N VAL A 890 -3.37 -30.64 19.46
CA VAL A 890 -2.17 -29.78 19.36
C VAL A 890 -2.27 -28.75 18.22
N HIS A 891 -2.97 -29.07 17.12
CA HIS A 891 -3.13 -28.15 15.99
C HIS A 891 -3.83 -26.84 16.40
N GLU A 892 -4.70 -26.86 17.41
CA GLU A 892 -5.36 -25.67 17.94
C GLU A 892 -4.32 -24.69 18.52
N LEU A 893 -3.30 -25.18 19.26
CA LEU A 893 -2.27 -24.34 19.85
C LEU A 893 -1.46 -23.56 18.80
N VAL A 894 -1.31 -24.12 17.60
CA VAL A 894 -0.52 -23.53 16.50
C VAL A 894 -1.37 -22.58 15.66
N LYS A 895 -2.63 -22.94 15.37
CA LYS A 895 -3.46 -22.27 14.34
C LYS A 895 -4.41 -21.19 14.87
N TYR A 896 -4.70 -21.14 16.16
CA TYR A 896 -5.45 -20.01 16.75
C TYR A 896 -4.58 -18.75 16.74
N ASN A 897 -5.08 -17.66 16.16
CA ASN A 897 -4.41 -16.37 16.14
C ASN A 897 -5.43 -15.24 16.36
N ILE A 898 -4.92 -14.04 16.63
CA ILE A 898 -5.76 -12.85 16.73
C ILE A 898 -5.97 -12.27 15.33
N VAL A 899 -7.22 -12.03 14.98
CA VAL A 899 -7.64 -11.34 13.77
C VAL A 899 -8.23 -9.99 14.14
N ASP A 900 -7.70 -8.92 13.55
CA ASP A 900 -8.23 -7.57 13.71
C ASP A 900 -9.39 -7.35 12.72
N ASP A 901 -10.50 -6.74 13.15
CA ASP A 901 -11.60 -6.38 12.26
C ASP A 901 -11.90 -4.88 12.32
N PRO A 902 -11.52 -4.09 11.29
CA PRO A 902 -11.68 -2.64 11.28
C PRO A 902 -13.14 -2.16 11.22
N LYS A 903 -14.08 -3.04 10.88
CA LYS A 903 -15.47 -2.65 10.56
C LYS A 903 -16.35 -2.36 11.78
N TYR A 904 -15.98 -2.87 12.97
CA TYR A 904 -16.87 -2.85 14.14
C TYR A 904 -16.36 -2.01 15.32
N THR A 905 -15.05 -1.70 15.35
CA THR A 905 -14.41 -0.65 16.18
C THR A 905 -12.96 -0.56 15.71
N ALA A 906 -12.32 0.61 15.86
CA ALA A 906 -10.90 0.77 15.52
C ALA A 906 -9.94 -0.22 16.24
N ASN A 907 -10.43 -0.95 17.27
CA ASN A 907 -9.63 -1.81 18.15
C ASN A 907 -10.24 -3.21 18.42
N GLY A 908 -11.27 -3.67 17.69
CA GLY A 908 -11.93 -4.96 17.94
C GLY A 908 -11.09 -6.16 17.47
N LYS A 909 -10.66 -7.01 18.41
CA LYS A 909 -9.79 -8.17 18.14
C LYS A 909 -10.53 -9.49 18.37
N TRP A 910 -10.21 -10.53 17.59
CA TRP A 910 -10.92 -11.81 17.63
C TRP A 910 -9.94 -12.97 17.73
N CYS A 911 -10.22 -13.94 18.60
CA CYS A 911 -9.47 -15.20 18.65
C CYS A 911 -10.10 -16.21 17.69
N ALA A 912 -9.57 -16.30 16.46
CA ALA A 912 -10.09 -17.15 15.41
C ALA A 912 -9.00 -18.09 14.87
N THR A 913 -9.41 -19.14 14.20
CA THR A 913 -8.47 -20.07 13.56
C THR A 913 -8.40 -19.81 12.07
N GLN A 914 -7.20 -19.93 11.50
CA GLN A 914 -6.99 -19.94 10.06
C GLN A 914 -6.51 -21.34 9.67
N LEU A 915 -7.46 -22.23 9.37
CA LEU A 915 -7.17 -23.59 8.93
C LEU A 915 -7.27 -23.67 7.40
N SER A 916 -6.34 -24.42 6.80
CA SER A 916 -6.51 -24.87 5.41
C SER A 916 -7.64 -25.91 5.35
N ARG A 917 -8.29 -26.07 4.19
CA ARG A 917 -9.35 -27.08 3.98
C ARG A 917 -9.02 -28.48 4.55
N PRO A 918 -7.85 -29.10 4.29
CA PRO A 918 -7.55 -30.42 4.85
C PRO A 918 -7.46 -30.42 6.38
N LEU A 919 -6.92 -29.35 6.97
CA LEU A 919 -6.81 -29.25 8.42
C LEU A 919 -8.17 -28.97 9.08
N GLN A 920 -9.07 -28.23 8.40
CA GLN A 920 -10.46 -28.01 8.82
C GLN A 920 -11.22 -29.33 8.89
N ILE A 921 -11.12 -30.16 7.85
CA ILE A 921 -11.71 -31.51 7.82
C ILE A 921 -11.16 -32.35 8.98
N TYR A 922 -9.83 -32.38 9.17
CA TYR A 922 -9.22 -33.08 10.30
C TYR A 922 -9.77 -32.60 11.66
N ASN A 923 -9.86 -31.30 11.89
CA ASN A 923 -10.36 -30.73 13.14
C ASN A 923 -11.83 -31.12 13.40
N GLN A 924 -12.67 -31.09 12.37
CA GLN A 924 -14.08 -31.49 12.45
C GLN A 924 -14.19 -32.99 12.77
N THR A 925 -13.50 -33.84 12.00
CA THR A 925 -13.51 -35.29 12.20
C THR A 925 -12.99 -35.65 13.59
N ASN A 926 -11.90 -35.02 14.04
CA ASN A 926 -11.33 -35.25 15.36
C ASN A 926 -12.31 -34.86 16.48
N THR A 927 -12.93 -33.69 16.36
CA THR A 927 -13.94 -33.19 17.31
C THR A 927 -15.14 -34.13 17.40
N MET A 928 -15.61 -34.62 16.24
CA MET A 928 -16.71 -35.58 16.15
C MET A 928 -16.35 -36.92 16.80
N ILE A 929 -15.15 -37.46 16.52
CA ILE A 929 -14.67 -38.73 17.12
C ILE A 929 -14.62 -38.63 18.64
N HIS A 930 -14.03 -37.57 19.19
CA HIS A 930 -13.90 -37.39 20.64
C HIS A 930 -15.20 -36.96 21.35
N TYR A 931 -16.26 -36.61 20.61
CA TYR A 931 -17.59 -36.37 21.18
C TYR A 931 -18.48 -37.62 21.08
N LEU A 932 -18.61 -38.18 19.87
CA LEU A 932 -19.54 -39.25 19.55
C LEU A 932 -19.07 -40.61 20.09
N THR A 933 -17.76 -40.91 20.03
CA THR A 933 -17.25 -42.21 20.49
C THR A 933 -17.46 -42.40 21.98
N PRO A 934 -17.09 -41.44 22.88
CA PRO A 934 -17.38 -41.58 24.30
C PRO A 934 -18.87 -41.69 24.61
N PHE A 935 -19.70 -40.92 23.90
CA PHE A 935 -21.15 -40.96 24.04
C PHE A 935 -21.73 -42.34 23.70
N LEU A 936 -21.40 -42.88 22.52
CA LEU A 936 -21.89 -44.18 22.05
C LEU A 936 -21.38 -45.31 22.94
N VAL A 937 -20.09 -45.31 23.31
CA VAL A 937 -19.54 -46.33 24.20
C VAL A 937 -20.24 -46.29 25.54
N ASN A 938 -20.44 -45.11 26.14
CA ASN A 938 -21.14 -44.99 27.42
C ASN A 938 -22.61 -45.46 27.33
N LEU A 939 -23.32 -45.13 26.24
CA LEU A 939 -24.68 -45.58 25.98
C LEU A 939 -24.76 -47.11 25.84
N ILE A 940 -23.93 -47.70 24.96
CA ILE A 940 -23.89 -49.15 24.74
C ILE A 940 -23.50 -49.87 26.03
N CYS A 941 -22.49 -49.36 26.73
CA CYS A 941 -22.02 -49.91 28.00
C CYS A 941 -23.14 -49.92 29.06
N THR A 942 -23.82 -48.79 29.25
CA THR A 942 -24.90 -48.71 30.24
C THR A 942 -26.08 -49.62 29.92
N ILE A 943 -26.47 -49.72 28.65
CA ILE A 943 -27.50 -50.65 28.19
C ILE A 943 -27.05 -52.10 28.41
N ALA A 944 -25.83 -52.46 28.04
CA ALA A 944 -25.27 -53.80 28.24
C ALA A 944 -25.20 -54.16 29.74
N LEU A 945 -24.76 -53.24 30.58
CA LEU A 945 -24.71 -53.41 32.04
C LEU A 945 -26.10 -53.69 32.61
N MET A 946 -27.12 -52.95 32.16
CA MET A 946 -28.52 -53.19 32.54
C MET A 946 -28.98 -54.60 32.13
N ILE A 947 -28.79 -54.96 30.86
CA ILE A 947 -29.20 -56.28 30.33
C ILE A 947 -28.51 -57.41 31.09
N LEU A 948 -27.20 -57.32 31.35
CA LEU A 948 -26.43 -58.34 32.05
C LEU A 948 -26.90 -58.52 33.50
N ILE A 949 -27.16 -57.42 34.22
CA ILE A 949 -27.66 -57.48 35.60
C ILE A 949 -29.08 -58.04 35.65
N THR A 950 -29.95 -57.71 34.69
CA THR A 950 -31.31 -58.28 34.64
C THR A 950 -31.28 -59.76 34.28
N ARG A 951 -30.46 -60.17 33.29
CA ARG A 951 -30.34 -61.59 32.88
C ARG A 951 -29.77 -62.47 33.98
N THR A 952 -28.67 -62.04 34.62
CA THR A 952 -28.05 -62.80 35.72
C THR A 952 -29.04 -63.05 36.86
N ARG A 953 -29.89 -62.06 37.18
CA ARG A 953 -30.87 -62.20 38.26
C ARG A 953 -32.15 -62.93 37.86
N ALA A 954 -32.59 -62.80 36.61
CA ALA A 954 -33.70 -63.60 36.06
C ALA A 954 -33.36 -65.11 36.02
N ASN A 955 -32.08 -65.47 35.85
CA ASN A 955 -31.65 -66.86 35.92
C ASN A 955 -31.68 -67.42 37.36
N VAL A 956 -31.58 -66.57 38.38
CA VAL A 956 -31.63 -66.95 39.80
C VAL A 956 -33.08 -66.95 40.32
N ASP A 957 -33.87 -65.92 40.01
CA ASP A 957 -35.27 -65.79 40.43
C ASP A 957 -36.23 -66.12 39.26
N ARG A 958 -36.46 -67.42 39.00
CA ARG A 958 -37.31 -67.90 37.89
C ARG A 958 -38.80 -67.49 37.98
N ASN A 959 -39.29 -67.10 39.16
CA ASN A 959 -40.72 -66.87 39.43
C ASN A 959 -41.21 -65.44 39.14
N LYS A 960 -40.34 -64.47 38.80
CA LYS A 960 -40.74 -63.09 38.52
C LYS A 960 -40.56 -62.75 37.04
N SER A 961 -41.43 -61.89 36.49
CA SER A 961 -41.27 -61.40 35.12
C SER A 961 -40.00 -60.56 34.98
N ARG A 962 -39.29 -60.68 33.84
CA ARG A 962 -38.04 -59.94 33.58
C ARG A 962 -38.20 -58.42 33.76
N TRP A 963 -39.38 -57.88 33.45
CA TRP A 963 -39.65 -56.45 33.62
C TRP A 963 -39.79 -56.01 35.08
N LYS A 964 -40.49 -56.78 35.93
CA LYS A 964 -40.54 -56.51 37.37
C LYS A 964 -39.16 -56.64 38.01
N ILE A 965 -38.38 -57.66 37.61
CA ILE A 965 -36.99 -57.83 38.05
C ILE A 965 -36.15 -56.61 37.66
N PHE A 966 -36.27 -56.14 36.42
CA PHE A 966 -35.57 -54.93 35.96
C PHE A 966 -35.90 -53.71 36.83
N GLN A 967 -37.17 -53.41 37.09
CA GLN A 967 -37.56 -52.25 37.90
C GLN A 967 -37.00 -52.32 39.33
N GLU A 968 -37.07 -53.50 39.96
CA GLU A 968 -36.48 -53.74 41.28
C GLU A 968 -34.95 -53.54 41.25
N GLN A 969 -34.27 -54.04 40.21
CA GLN A 969 -32.81 -53.89 40.07
C GLN A 969 -32.37 -52.46 39.81
N PHE A 970 -33.11 -51.73 38.99
CA PHE A 970 -32.86 -50.32 38.73
C PHE A 970 -32.98 -49.50 40.02
N LYS A 971 -34.01 -49.77 40.85
CA LYS A 971 -34.18 -49.11 42.15
C LYS A 971 -33.08 -49.49 43.15
N LYS A 972 -32.69 -50.77 43.19
CA LYS A 972 -31.70 -51.30 44.15
C LYS A 972 -30.25 -50.93 43.81
N LYS A 973 -29.90 -50.78 42.53
CA LYS A 973 -28.55 -50.46 42.05
C LYS A 973 -28.46 -49.08 41.36
N LYS A 974 -29.36 -48.16 41.71
CA LYS A 974 -29.45 -46.81 41.10
C LYS A 974 -28.11 -46.06 41.03
N GLU A 975 -27.24 -46.25 42.02
CA GLU A 975 -25.90 -45.67 42.14
C GLU A 975 -24.98 -46.01 40.95
N MET A 976 -25.22 -47.12 40.25
CA MET A 976 -24.41 -47.56 39.11
C MET A 976 -24.85 -46.92 37.78
N PHE A 977 -26.12 -46.54 37.63
CA PHE A 977 -26.70 -46.11 36.36
C PHE A 977 -26.97 -44.60 36.28
N ILE A 978 -27.35 -43.97 37.40
CA ILE A 978 -27.68 -42.54 37.46
C ILE A 978 -26.55 -41.67 36.88
N PRO A 979 -25.26 -41.87 37.22
CA PRO A 979 -24.21 -41.00 36.72
C PRO A 979 -24.09 -41.02 35.20
N SER A 980 -24.14 -42.20 34.59
CA SER A 980 -24.01 -42.34 33.15
C SER A 980 -25.24 -41.85 32.39
N MET A 981 -26.45 -42.03 32.95
CA MET A 981 -27.68 -41.48 32.38
C MET A 981 -27.67 -39.95 32.39
N ILE A 982 -27.20 -39.32 33.47
CA ILE A 982 -27.09 -37.86 33.53
C ILE A 982 -26.09 -37.34 32.50
N HIS A 983 -24.96 -38.01 32.30
CA HIS A 983 -24.02 -37.68 31.22
C HIS A 983 -24.67 -37.76 29.82
N ILE A 984 -25.47 -38.81 29.56
CA ILE A 984 -26.18 -38.97 28.29
C ILE A 984 -27.24 -37.87 28.11
N ILE A 985 -28.06 -37.60 29.13
CA ILE A 985 -29.11 -36.57 29.10
C ILE A 985 -28.53 -35.17 28.93
N SER A 986 -27.39 -34.87 29.56
CA SER A 986 -26.73 -33.56 29.42
C SER A 986 -26.07 -33.36 28.06
N ALA A 987 -25.55 -34.42 27.43
CA ALA A 987 -24.86 -34.33 26.13
C ALA A 987 -25.83 -34.38 24.92
N LEU A 988 -26.94 -35.12 25.03
CA LEU A 988 -27.85 -35.39 23.92
C LEU A 988 -28.45 -34.12 23.28
N PRO A 989 -28.92 -33.09 24.03
CA PRO A 989 -29.49 -31.89 23.43
C PRO A 989 -28.49 -31.15 22.54
N HIS A 990 -27.24 -31.03 22.98
CA HIS A 990 -26.19 -30.36 22.23
C HIS A 990 -25.85 -31.12 20.94
N LEU A 991 -25.84 -32.46 20.99
CA LEU A 991 -25.63 -33.29 19.81
C LEU A 991 -26.73 -33.10 18.77
N ILE A 992 -28.00 -33.21 19.18
CA ILE A 992 -29.14 -33.08 18.27
C ILE A 992 -29.15 -31.70 17.61
N ILE A 993 -28.99 -30.64 18.41
CA ILE A 993 -29.06 -29.25 17.93
C ILE A 993 -27.86 -28.91 17.03
N SER A 994 -26.66 -29.40 17.34
CA SER A 994 -25.46 -29.13 16.53
C SER A 994 -25.53 -29.80 15.16
N PHE A 995 -26.17 -30.97 15.05
CA PHE A 995 -26.42 -31.61 13.75
C PHE A 995 -27.58 -30.98 12.99
N SER A 996 -28.69 -30.65 13.66
CA SER A 996 -29.88 -30.12 13.00
C SER A 996 -29.71 -28.69 12.48
N LEU A 997 -28.84 -27.89 13.13
CA LEU A 997 -28.54 -26.51 12.76
C LEU A 997 -27.23 -26.34 11.96
N ALA A 998 -26.59 -27.44 11.56
CA ALA A 998 -25.39 -27.37 10.74
C ALA A 998 -25.67 -26.63 9.43
N CYS A 999 -24.78 -25.70 9.04
CA CYS A 999 -24.89 -24.90 7.81
C CYS A 999 -26.12 -24.00 7.68
N ASN A 1000 -26.95 -23.85 8.72
CA ASN A 1000 -28.05 -22.88 8.71
C ASN A 1000 -27.59 -21.49 9.14
N ASP A 1001 -28.20 -20.46 8.58
CA ASP A 1001 -27.98 -19.07 8.99
C ASP A 1001 -28.51 -18.85 10.41
N LEU A 1002 -27.58 -18.62 11.35
CA LEU A 1002 -27.86 -18.37 12.77
C LEU A 1002 -28.50 -17.00 13.04
N ASP A 1003 -28.96 -16.30 11.99
CA ASP A 1003 -29.65 -15.01 12.09
C ASP A 1003 -30.99 -15.12 12.85
N THR A 1004 -31.60 -16.30 12.87
CA THR A 1004 -32.78 -16.57 13.70
C THR A 1004 -32.39 -16.75 15.18
N LYS A 1005 -32.73 -15.74 15.98
CA LYS A 1005 -32.33 -15.60 17.41
C LYS A 1005 -32.57 -16.85 18.26
N TRP A 1006 -33.69 -17.55 18.09
CA TRP A 1006 -34.09 -18.67 18.95
C TRP A 1006 -33.18 -19.89 18.77
N GLN A 1007 -32.74 -20.18 17.53
CA GLN A 1007 -31.83 -21.28 17.22
C GLN A 1007 -30.49 -21.12 17.94
N ARG A 1008 -29.93 -19.90 17.90
CA ARG A 1008 -28.67 -19.58 18.58
C ARG A 1008 -28.76 -19.71 20.10
N TYR A 1009 -29.83 -19.23 20.72
CA TYR A 1009 -30.00 -19.36 22.19
C TYR A 1009 -30.16 -20.83 22.62
N MET A 1010 -30.90 -21.64 21.87
CA MET A 1010 -31.02 -23.09 22.13
C MET A 1010 -29.65 -23.80 22.06
N LEU A 1011 -28.81 -23.40 21.10
CA LEU A 1011 -27.46 -23.93 20.98
C LEU A 1011 -26.56 -23.50 22.15
N ILE A 1012 -26.64 -22.24 22.60
CA ILE A 1012 -25.93 -21.76 23.81
C ILE A 1012 -26.39 -22.49 25.07
N ILE A 1013 -27.71 -22.66 25.28
CA ILE A 1013 -28.27 -23.35 26.44
C ILE A 1013 -27.82 -24.81 26.45
N SER A 1014 -27.92 -25.51 25.32
CA SER A 1014 -27.47 -26.91 25.21
C SER A 1014 -25.97 -27.05 25.43
N TYR A 1015 -25.17 -26.08 24.96
CA TYR A 1015 -23.73 -26.05 25.20
C TYR A 1015 -23.40 -25.95 26.70
N PHE A 1016 -24.04 -25.04 27.44
CA PHE A 1016 -23.85 -24.95 28.90
C PHE A 1016 -24.40 -26.16 29.65
N ALA A 1017 -25.53 -26.74 29.20
CA ALA A 1017 -26.10 -27.95 29.78
C ALA A 1017 -25.14 -29.15 29.71
N ALA A 1018 -24.31 -29.23 28.66
CA ALA A 1018 -23.30 -30.28 28.51
C ALA A 1018 -22.20 -30.24 29.58
N TYR A 1019 -22.00 -29.11 30.28
CA TYR A 1019 -21.05 -28.97 31.39
C TYR A 1019 -21.64 -29.33 32.76
N VAL A 1020 -22.97 -29.49 32.88
CA VAL A 1020 -23.64 -29.81 34.15
C VAL A 1020 -22.98 -31.00 34.87
N PRO A 1021 -22.68 -32.14 34.21
CA PRO A 1021 -22.09 -33.28 34.91
C PRO A 1021 -20.72 -33.02 35.55
N GLN A 1022 -19.95 -32.05 35.02
CA GLN A 1022 -18.66 -31.63 35.57
C GLN A 1022 -18.82 -30.75 36.82
N CYS A 1023 -20.00 -30.16 37.01
CA CYS A 1023 -20.34 -29.36 38.19
C CYS A 1023 -20.89 -30.21 39.35
N ILE A 1024 -21.61 -31.30 39.06
CA ILE A 1024 -22.31 -32.11 40.09
C ILE A 1024 -21.55 -33.40 40.49
N SER A 1025 -20.23 -33.47 40.30
CA SER A 1025 -19.41 -34.66 40.61
C SER A 1025 -19.69 -35.29 41.99
N PHE A 1026 -19.84 -34.48 43.04
CA PHE A 1026 -20.11 -34.99 44.40
C PHE A 1026 -21.46 -35.69 44.50
N HIS A 1027 -22.50 -35.04 43.96
CA HIS A 1027 -23.86 -35.56 43.95
C HIS A 1027 -24.03 -36.76 43.02
N LEU A 1028 -23.22 -36.86 41.97
CA LEU A 1028 -23.22 -38.01 41.06
C LEU A 1028 -22.52 -39.23 41.65
N TYR A 1029 -21.34 -39.05 42.26
CA TYR A 1029 -20.47 -40.17 42.58
C TYR A 1029 -20.34 -40.46 44.08
N VAL A 1030 -20.31 -39.43 44.93
CA VAL A 1030 -20.06 -39.60 46.37
C VAL A 1030 -21.36 -39.80 47.15
N GLN A 1031 -22.31 -38.88 47.00
CA GLN A 1031 -23.55 -38.90 47.79
C GLN A 1031 -24.40 -40.17 47.59
N PRO A 1032 -24.57 -40.71 46.36
CA PRO A 1032 -25.38 -41.90 46.17
C PRO A 1032 -24.70 -43.14 46.77
N SER A 1033 -23.36 -43.19 46.83
CA SER A 1033 -22.63 -44.37 47.23
C SER A 1033 -22.41 -44.46 48.73
N LYS A 1034 -22.97 -45.50 49.37
CA LYS A 1034 -22.73 -45.79 50.79
C LYS A 1034 -21.24 -45.93 51.15
N PHE A 1035 -20.44 -46.45 50.21
CA PHE A 1035 -19.00 -46.62 50.42
C PHE A 1035 -18.28 -45.27 50.40
N PHE A 1036 -18.43 -44.47 49.34
CA PHE A 1036 -17.75 -43.19 49.22
C PHE A 1036 -18.22 -42.16 50.26
N LEU A 1037 -19.51 -42.19 50.62
CA LEU A 1037 -20.05 -41.31 51.66
C LEU A 1037 -19.45 -41.59 53.05
N ARG A 1038 -19.25 -42.86 53.42
CA ARG A 1038 -18.57 -43.23 54.69
C ARG A 1038 -17.14 -42.72 54.73
N GLU A 1039 -16.41 -42.86 53.63
CA GLU A 1039 -15.04 -42.37 53.51
C GLU A 1039 -15.02 -40.82 53.57
N PHE A 1040 -15.98 -40.13 52.96
CA PHE A 1040 -16.13 -38.67 53.12
C PHE A 1040 -16.36 -38.26 54.59
N HIS A 1041 -17.23 -38.98 55.32
CA HIS A 1041 -17.48 -38.71 56.74
C HIS A 1041 -16.24 -38.91 57.63
N ALA A 1042 -15.29 -39.75 57.19
CA ALA A 1042 -14.03 -39.96 57.90
C ALA A 1042 -13.03 -38.80 57.73
N THR A 1043 -13.26 -37.87 56.78
CA THR A 1043 -12.37 -36.74 56.50
C THR A 1043 -12.34 -35.71 57.64
N LYS A 1044 -11.22 -34.98 57.76
CA LYS A 1044 -11.11 -33.84 58.69
C LYS A 1044 -12.10 -32.71 58.37
N ILE A 1045 -12.40 -32.50 57.09
CA ILE A 1045 -13.31 -31.44 56.62
C ILE A 1045 -14.74 -31.72 57.08
N TRP A 1046 -15.23 -32.96 56.92
CA TRP A 1046 -16.54 -33.33 57.44
C TRP A 1046 -16.60 -33.19 58.97
N LYS A 1047 -15.55 -33.60 59.67
CA LYS A 1047 -15.47 -33.43 61.13
C LYS A 1047 -15.50 -31.96 61.56
N MET A 1048 -14.93 -31.04 60.78
CA MET A 1048 -15.05 -29.59 61.01
C MET A 1048 -16.47 -29.09 60.73
N LEU A 1049 -17.09 -29.49 59.61
CA LEU A 1049 -18.46 -29.11 59.24
C LEU A 1049 -19.49 -29.61 60.27
N ALA A 1050 -19.36 -30.86 60.71
CA ALA A 1050 -20.21 -31.45 61.73
C ALA A 1050 -20.06 -30.75 63.09
N ARG A 1051 -18.83 -30.33 63.45
CA ARG A 1051 -18.57 -29.52 64.66
C ARG A 1051 -19.19 -28.13 64.59
N SER A 1052 -19.15 -27.46 63.44
CA SER A 1052 -19.80 -26.16 63.27
C SER A 1052 -21.33 -26.25 63.35
N GLN A 1053 -21.92 -27.38 62.97
CA GLN A 1053 -23.36 -27.62 63.07
C GLN A 1053 -23.82 -27.90 64.50
N THR A 1054 -22.97 -28.53 65.32
CA THR A 1054 -23.22 -28.73 66.77
C THR A 1054 -22.97 -27.50 67.64
N THR A 1055 -22.41 -26.41 67.08
CA THR A 1055 -22.21 -25.13 67.79
C THR A 1055 -23.25 -24.06 67.41
N ILE A 1056 -24.10 -24.32 66.42
CA ILE A 1056 -25.17 -23.42 65.96
C ILE A 1056 -26.55 -23.90 66.43
N ASN A 1057 -26.68 -25.18 66.77
CA ASN A 1057 -27.78 -25.71 67.59
C ASN A 1057 -27.32 -25.77 69.05
#